data_AF-A0AAI9K3U2-F1
#
_entry.id   AF-A0AAI9K3U2-F1
#
_cell.length_a   1.000
_cell.length_b   1.000
_cell.length_c   1.000
_cell.angle_alpha   90.00
_cell.angle_beta   90.00
_cell.angle_gamma   90.00
#
_symmetry.space_group_name_H-M   'P 1'
#
loop_
_entity.id
_entity.type
_entity.pdbx_description
1 polymer ?
#
loop_
_entity_poly.entity_id
_entity_poly.type
_entity_poly.pdbx_seq_one_letter_code
_entity_poly.pdbx_strand_id
1 'polypeptide(L)'
;MSKALERGAGILLPISSLPSPYGIGTMGRDAYDFVDMLKRAGQKYWQVLPIGPTSFGDSPYQSFSAFAGNPYFIDLDTLIAEGLLKKEELESYKWADSDDEIDYARIYRQRFEVLRKAFGRSEHKDSRDYVDFIEENEQWIDDYALYMAIKADHNNREWLAWEPAIKKRKPEAMAAYREKLGEDVEFYKFLQFKFYEQWMPLKEYANRNGISIIGDIPIYVALDSADVWANTDQFQLSGSLAPAVVAGCPPDMFSSYGQKWGNPIYDWDVMEKDDFAWWKKRIAASAKLYDVIRIDHFIGIVRYYSIPANGEPKDGYYRQGPGKKLIDAIDSAIGSSKVIAEDLGVVVPEVQKLVKESGYPGMKVLEFAFDGNTANEYLPHNHAKNYVAYIGTHDNDMLKSYISGQSEELQEYMMKYLMANSLDDVAEKMIHALYMSSADTVILQMQDILGKDNSARMNYPSTLGGNWKWRLTKGATWEFTQEHIDKLRDLTRLYGRNRVKTYICKEDIMLKDICMKKYNKEIKDCTNEEIYFALLDMTKKLADGKVSEEGQKKVYYISAEFLIGKLLSNNLINLGVFDEVKQVLAENGKSIYDIEEVEPEPSLGNGGLGRLAACFLDSMATLGLHGDGIGLNYHMGLFKQVFENNYQKETANPWIEADSWLEKTDVTNTITFGNLKVQSRMYDIDVTGYENRTNKLHLFDIESVDESIMEPGGINFDKTDIAKNLTLCLYPDDSDEAGNLLRIYQQYFMVANGAKLILDEAKAKGSNLHDLADYAAVQINDTHPSMVIPEFIRLLTAEGISFDEATEIVTEVCAYTNHTILAEALEKWPLAYLEKVVPQLVPIIKKLDEKVRNRYKDESVYIIDKDQRVHMAHIDIHYSHSVNGVAYLHTEILKDSELNNFYKIYPEKFNNKTNGITFRRWLLHCNEQLAAYITELIGDGYKKDAEKLNDLAKFYDDDAVLGKIMDIKKQNKVVLKDYLKETQNIDIDENSIFDIQVKRLHEYKRQQMNALWVIHKYFDIKAGNLPKTPVTVIFGAKAAPAYTIAKDIIHLILCLQQLIDNDPEVSPYLKVVMIENYNVSKAAKIIPACDISEQISLASKEASGTGNMKFMLNGALTLGTRDGANVEIGELVGEDNIYFFGESSEAVIDHYAKADYVSKDYYEQPEIKKLVDFIVSDELLEIGQKESLERLHNELIVKDWFMTLLDVEDYIKTKEGVLADYEDRKTWAKKALVNISKAGFFSSDRTIAEYNKDIWRL
;
A
#
# COMPACT_ATOMS: atom_id res chain seq x y z
N MET A 1 20.64 19.37 9.23
CA MET A 1 20.38 17.92 9.34
C MET A 1 21.50 17.26 10.14
N SER A 2 21.26 16.11 10.78
CA SER A 2 22.34 15.37 11.45
C SER A 2 23.32 14.80 10.42
N LYS A 3 24.63 14.95 10.66
CA LYS A 3 25.70 14.36 9.85
C LYS A 3 26.02 12.91 10.24
N ALA A 4 25.47 12.44 11.37
CA ALA A 4 25.63 11.07 11.82
C ALA A 4 24.91 10.07 10.89
N LEU A 5 25.46 8.87 10.80
CA LEU A 5 24.81 7.74 10.14
C LEU A 5 23.66 7.21 11.00
N GLU A 6 22.65 6.65 10.34
CA GLU A 6 21.59 5.95 11.07
C GLU A 6 22.14 4.65 11.66
N ARG A 7 21.68 4.29 12.86
CA ARG A 7 22.08 3.02 13.47
C ARG A 7 21.77 1.86 12.52
N GLY A 8 22.75 1.02 12.25
CA GLY A 8 22.67 0.01 11.20
C GLY A 8 23.85 -0.97 11.19
N ALA A 9 23.73 -1.97 10.33
CA ALA A 9 24.83 -2.86 9.96
C ALA A 9 24.97 -2.91 8.43
N GLY A 10 26.13 -3.30 7.94
CA GLY A 10 26.38 -3.46 6.52
C GLY A 10 27.52 -4.40 6.21
N ILE A 11 27.68 -4.65 4.91
CA ILE A 11 28.72 -5.55 4.39
C ILE A 11 29.59 -4.77 3.40
N LEU A 12 30.91 -4.91 3.58
CA LEU A 12 31.93 -4.51 2.62
C LEU A 12 32.12 -5.65 1.62
N LEU A 13 31.68 -5.41 0.38
CA LEU A 13 31.91 -6.30 -0.75
C LEU A 13 32.15 -5.44 -2.00
N PRO A 14 33.36 -5.43 -2.58
CA PRO A 14 33.65 -4.70 -3.80
C PRO A 14 32.85 -5.24 -4.98
N ILE A 15 32.47 -4.37 -5.93
CA ILE A 15 31.81 -4.78 -7.18
C ILE A 15 32.65 -5.81 -7.94
N SER A 16 33.98 -5.62 -8.00
CA SER A 16 34.91 -6.55 -8.65
C SER A 16 34.84 -7.98 -8.09
N SER A 17 34.48 -8.12 -6.81
CA SER A 17 34.41 -9.39 -6.12
C SER A 17 33.04 -10.08 -6.24
N LEU A 18 32.05 -9.46 -6.88
CA LEU A 18 30.78 -10.13 -7.14
C LEU A 18 30.97 -11.33 -8.10
N PRO A 19 30.12 -12.37 -7.97
CA PRO A 19 30.06 -13.44 -8.96
C PRO A 19 29.75 -12.87 -10.36
N SER A 20 30.35 -13.48 -11.37
CA SER A 20 30.13 -13.13 -12.77
C SER A 20 30.81 -14.17 -13.68
N PRO A 21 30.19 -14.57 -14.79
CA PRO A 21 30.82 -15.46 -15.77
C PRO A 21 31.96 -14.77 -16.54
N TYR A 22 32.11 -13.44 -16.42
CA TYR A 22 33.01 -12.63 -17.23
C TYR A 22 34.33 -12.26 -16.52
N GLY A 23 34.75 -13.07 -15.55
CA GLY A 23 36.05 -13.00 -14.87
C GLY A 23 36.24 -11.85 -13.86
N ILE A 24 35.29 -10.94 -13.76
CA ILE A 24 35.22 -9.87 -12.76
C ILE A 24 33.75 -9.52 -12.50
N GLY A 25 33.40 -9.16 -11.26
CA GLY A 25 32.03 -8.75 -10.93
C GLY A 25 31.59 -7.47 -11.65
N THR A 26 30.28 -7.37 -11.92
CA THR A 26 29.66 -6.31 -12.73
C THR A 26 28.41 -5.76 -12.05
N MET A 27 27.82 -4.71 -12.63
CA MET A 27 26.54 -4.11 -12.20
C MET A 27 25.31 -4.87 -12.72
N GLY A 28 25.49 -6.13 -13.14
CA GLY A 28 24.45 -7.00 -13.66
C GLY A 28 23.60 -7.66 -12.58
N ARG A 29 22.87 -8.72 -12.95
CA ARG A 29 21.87 -9.38 -12.09
C ARG A 29 22.39 -9.76 -10.70
N ASP A 30 23.64 -10.22 -10.60
CA ASP A 30 24.24 -10.62 -9.32
C ASP A 30 24.40 -9.45 -8.32
N ALA A 31 24.56 -8.21 -8.80
CA ALA A 31 24.58 -7.03 -7.95
C ALA A 31 23.19 -6.75 -7.34
N TYR A 32 22.13 -6.91 -8.13
CA TYR A 32 20.74 -6.78 -7.66
C TYR A 32 20.38 -7.91 -6.69
N ASP A 33 20.77 -9.15 -7.00
CA ASP A 33 20.58 -10.29 -6.09
C ASP A 33 21.31 -10.06 -4.75
N PHE A 34 22.49 -9.45 -4.78
CA PHE A 34 23.22 -9.11 -3.55
C PHE A 34 22.49 -8.06 -2.71
N VAL A 35 21.89 -7.03 -3.33
CA VAL A 35 21.02 -6.07 -2.64
C VAL A 35 19.84 -6.79 -1.95
N ASP A 36 19.21 -7.73 -2.65
CA ASP A 36 18.10 -8.52 -2.09
C ASP A 36 18.56 -9.41 -0.92
N MET A 37 19.79 -9.95 -0.99
CA MET A 37 20.39 -10.70 0.12
C MET A 37 20.69 -9.81 1.32
N LEU A 38 21.22 -8.60 1.11
CA LEU A 38 21.45 -7.62 2.19
C LEU A 38 20.15 -7.26 2.91
N LYS A 39 19.09 -6.99 2.15
CA LYS A 39 17.75 -6.73 2.69
C LYS A 39 17.25 -7.91 3.54
N ARG A 40 17.35 -9.14 3.02
CA ARG A 40 16.96 -10.36 3.76
C ARG A 40 17.81 -10.58 5.02
N ALA A 41 19.09 -10.17 5.00
CA ALA A 41 20.01 -10.25 6.13
C ALA A 41 19.83 -9.10 7.15
N GLY A 42 18.81 -8.24 6.97
CA GLY A 42 18.55 -7.09 7.85
C GLY A 42 19.59 -5.97 7.76
N GLN A 43 20.46 -6.01 6.75
CA GLN A 43 21.53 -5.03 6.56
C GLN A 43 20.96 -3.73 5.98
N LYS A 44 21.69 -2.65 6.22
CA LYS A 44 21.34 -1.28 5.81
C LYS A 44 22.36 -0.68 4.85
N TYR A 45 23.62 -1.08 4.97
CA TYR A 45 24.70 -0.50 4.19
C TYR A 45 25.36 -1.54 3.30
N TRP A 46 25.60 -1.18 2.05
CA TRP A 46 26.54 -1.87 1.19
C TRP A 46 27.76 -0.97 1.02
N GLN A 47 28.90 -1.38 1.56
CA GLN A 47 30.15 -0.67 1.32
C GLN A 47 30.88 -1.28 0.10
N VAL A 48 31.21 -0.41 -0.85
CA VAL A 48 32.06 -0.72 -2.00
C VAL A 48 33.41 -0.03 -1.86
N LEU A 49 34.44 -0.63 -2.45
CA LEU A 49 35.72 0.04 -2.68
C LEU A 49 35.59 1.07 -3.81
N PRO A 50 36.60 1.93 -4.07
CA PRO A 50 36.50 2.94 -5.11
C PRO A 50 36.12 2.33 -6.46
N ILE A 51 35.12 2.92 -7.12
CA ILE A 51 34.55 2.35 -8.37
C ILE A 51 35.18 2.93 -9.64
N GLY A 52 36.29 3.66 -9.50
CA GLY A 52 36.99 4.29 -10.60
C GLY A 52 37.84 3.31 -11.44
N PRO A 53 38.21 3.69 -12.67
CA PRO A 53 39.08 2.88 -13.53
C PRO A 53 40.47 2.72 -12.89
N THR A 54 40.93 1.49 -12.74
CA THR A 54 42.22 1.18 -12.09
C THR A 54 43.41 1.45 -13.01
N SER A 55 44.48 2.03 -12.46
CA SER A 55 45.75 2.25 -13.17
C SER A 55 46.76 1.11 -12.93
N PHE A 56 48.06 1.40 -13.09
CA PHE A 56 49.13 0.41 -12.94
C PHE A 56 49.09 -0.25 -11.55
N GLY A 57 49.12 -1.59 -11.52
CA GLY A 57 49.03 -2.38 -10.29
C GLY A 57 47.60 -2.73 -9.85
N ASP A 58 46.59 -2.41 -10.68
CA ASP A 58 45.18 -2.81 -10.52
C ASP A 58 44.52 -2.34 -9.22
N SER A 59 45.09 -1.32 -8.57
CA SER A 59 44.56 -0.78 -7.32
C SER A 59 43.39 0.19 -7.58
N PRO A 60 42.24 0.00 -6.92
CA PRO A 60 41.13 0.96 -6.99
C PRO A 60 41.47 2.32 -6.35
N TYR A 61 42.51 2.39 -5.52
CA TYR A 61 43.01 3.62 -4.92
C TYR A 61 43.96 4.41 -5.84
N GLN A 62 44.33 3.84 -7.00
CA GLN A 62 45.14 4.49 -8.02
C GLN A 62 44.33 4.60 -9.32
N SER A 63 43.34 5.50 -9.34
CA SER A 63 42.45 5.63 -10.50
C SER A 63 42.97 6.61 -11.56
N PHE A 64 42.64 6.35 -12.83
CA PHE A 64 42.89 7.29 -13.94
C PHE A 64 42.06 8.58 -13.85
N SER A 65 40.95 8.58 -13.09
CA SER A 65 40.23 9.80 -12.73
C SER A 65 39.37 9.60 -11.49
N ALA A 66 39.28 10.64 -10.65
CA ALA A 66 38.38 10.70 -9.51
C ALA A 66 36.88 10.86 -9.89
N PHE A 67 36.57 11.06 -11.17
CA PHE A 67 35.21 11.29 -11.68
C PHE A 67 34.67 10.13 -12.53
N ALA A 68 35.56 9.38 -13.17
CA ALA A 68 35.20 8.31 -14.08
C ALA A 68 34.83 7.02 -13.34
N GLY A 69 33.86 6.27 -13.89
CA GLY A 69 33.54 4.91 -13.48
C GLY A 69 34.38 3.87 -14.22
N ASN A 70 34.60 2.71 -13.58
CA ASN A 70 35.41 1.64 -14.12
C ASN A 70 34.69 0.88 -15.25
N PRO A 71 35.23 0.87 -16.48
CA PRO A 71 34.64 0.10 -17.59
C PRO A 71 34.58 -1.40 -17.33
N TYR A 72 35.34 -1.92 -16.36
CA TYR A 72 35.26 -3.31 -15.95
C TYR A 72 33.97 -3.65 -15.21
N PHE A 73 33.18 -2.69 -14.74
CA PHE A 73 31.92 -3.00 -14.05
C PHE A 73 30.70 -2.97 -14.96
N ILE A 74 30.87 -2.52 -16.21
CA ILE A 74 29.83 -2.58 -17.24
C ILE A 74 29.48 -4.04 -17.48
N ASP A 75 28.20 -4.35 -17.30
CA ASP A 75 27.65 -5.67 -17.45
C ASP A 75 27.42 -6.01 -18.93
N LEU A 76 27.96 -7.15 -19.36
CA LEU A 76 27.92 -7.55 -20.76
C LEU A 76 26.60 -8.22 -21.15
N ASP A 77 25.88 -8.82 -20.19
CA ASP A 77 24.55 -9.38 -20.44
C ASP A 77 23.53 -8.27 -20.70
N THR A 78 23.66 -7.16 -20.00
CA THR A 78 22.87 -5.94 -20.24
C THR A 78 23.12 -5.40 -21.66
N LEU A 79 24.38 -5.36 -22.11
CA LEU A 79 24.71 -4.97 -23.49
C LEU A 79 24.21 -5.98 -24.54
N ILE A 80 24.04 -7.26 -24.20
CA ILE A 80 23.36 -8.24 -25.06
C ILE A 80 21.86 -7.92 -25.15
N ALA A 81 21.21 -7.62 -24.02
CA ALA A 81 19.79 -7.26 -23.99
C ALA A 81 19.49 -6.00 -24.80
N GLU A 82 20.43 -5.04 -24.84
CA GLU A 82 20.38 -3.85 -25.69
C GLU A 82 20.66 -4.13 -27.19
N GLY A 83 21.05 -5.35 -27.54
CA GLY A 83 21.41 -5.71 -28.92
C GLY A 83 22.79 -5.23 -29.38
N LEU A 84 23.60 -4.67 -28.47
CA LEU A 84 24.96 -4.18 -28.77
C LEU A 84 25.99 -5.31 -28.83
N LEU A 85 25.75 -6.41 -28.12
CA LEU A 85 26.58 -7.62 -28.13
C LEU A 85 25.75 -8.86 -28.42
N LYS A 86 26.42 -9.94 -28.87
CA LYS A 86 25.79 -11.26 -29.02
C LYS A 86 26.43 -12.25 -28.05
N LYS A 87 25.62 -13.18 -27.55
CA LYS A 87 26.07 -14.19 -26.57
C LYS A 87 27.23 -15.03 -27.10
N GLU A 88 27.17 -15.45 -28.36
CA GLU A 88 28.20 -16.28 -29.00
C GLU A 88 29.55 -15.55 -29.08
N GLU A 89 29.55 -14.21 -29.12
CA GLU A 89 30.78 -13.43 -29.09
C GLU A 89 31.47 -13.54 -27.74
N LEU A 90 30.71 -13.54 -26.64
CA LEU A 90 31.26 -13.67 -25.29
C LEU A 90 31.73 -15.09 -24.98
N GLU A 91 31.00 -16.10 -25.47
CA GLU A 91 31.35 -17.52 -25.32
C GLU A 91 32.67 -17.90 -26.03
N SER A 92 33.10 -17.10 -27.01
CA SER A 92 34.38 -17.30 -27.70
C SER A 92 35.61 -16.93 -26.87
N TYR A 93 35.44 -16.20 -25.76
CA TYR A 93 36.52 -15.80 -24.87
C TYR A 93 36.56 -16.70 -23.63
N LYS A 94 37.78 -17.08 -23.22
CA LYS A 94 38.00 -17.65 -21.89
C LYS A 94 38.23 -16.50 -20.91
N TRP A 95 37.25 -16.18 -20.07
CA TRP A 95 37.29 -15.00 -19.17
C TRP A 95 38.09 -15.17 -17.88
N ALA A 96 38.20 -16.39 -17.37
CA ALA A 96 38.96 -16.69 -16.15
C ALA A 96 39.56 -18.10 -16.20
N ASP A 97 40.55 -18.37 -15.35
CA ASP A 97 41.06 -19.72 -15.10
C ASP A 97 40.46 -20.34 -13.83
N SER A 98 39.99 -19.50 -12.90
CA SER A 98 39.28 -19.85 -11.68
C SER A 98 38.15 -18.85 -11.43
N ASP A 99 37.09 -19.27 -10.76
CA ASP A 99 35.91 -18.43 -10.50
C ASP A 99 36.10 -17.49 -9.30
N ASP A 100 37.09 -17.77 -8.44
CA ASP A 100 37.38 -17.04 -7.19
C ASP A 100 38.52 -16.01 -7.31
N GLU A 101 39.14 -15.86 -8.49
CA GLU A 101 40.26 -14.94 -8.72
C GLU A 101 40.10 -14.12 -10.02
N ILE A 102 40.48 -12.84 -9.99
CA ILE A 102 40.51 -11.95 -11.16
C ILE A 102 41.87 -12.03 -11.88
N ASP A 103 41.85 -12.23 -13.20
CA ASP A 103 43.01 -12.05 -14.09
C ASP A 103 42.94 -10.68 -14.78
N TYR A 104 43.41 -9.63 -14.10
CA TYR A 104 43.33 -8.25 -14.60
C TYR A 104 44.00 -8.04 -15.97
N ALA A 105 45.11 -8.75 -16.24
CA ALA A 105 45.79 -8.65 -17.54
C ALA A 105 44.92 -9.19 -18.68
N ARG A 106 44.13 -10.23 -18.41
CA ARG A 106 43.16 -10.78 -19.35
C ARG A 106 41.94 -9.89 -19.49
N ILE A 107 41.39 -9.40 -18.38
CA ILE A 107 40.26 -8.46 -18.38
C ILE A 107 40.61 -7.21 -19.20
N TYR A 108 41.78 -6.61 -18.97
CA TYR A 108 42.23 -5.44 -19.72
C TYR A 108 42.28 -5.68 -21.24
N ARG A 109 42.73 -6.86 -21.70
CA ARG A 109 42.81 -7.16 -23.14
C ARG A 109 41.43 -7.47 -23.74
N GLN A 110 40.72 -8.43 -23.16
CA GLN A 110 39.52 -9.00 -23.76
C GLN A 110 38.30 -8.08 -23.59
N ARG A 111 38.16 -7.42 -22.43
CA ARG A 111 36.97 -6.61 -22.15
C ARG A 111 36.92 -5.36 -23.02
N PHE A 112 38.04 -4.66 -23.22
CA PHE A 112 38.08 -3.51 -24.13
C PHE A 112 37.86 -3.92 -25.59
N GLU A 113 38.31 -5.10 -26.03
CA GLU A 113 38.01 -5.63 -27.36
C GLU A 113 36.51 -5.83 -27.56
N VAL A 114 35.83 -6.43 -26.58
CA VAL A 114 34.37 -6.65 -26.60
C VAL A 114 33.62 -5.33 -26.53
N LEU A 115 33.99 -4.41 -25.64
CA LEU A 115 33.32 -3.12 -25.50
C LEU A 115 33.46 -2.26 -26.77
N ARG A 116 34.55 -2.39 -27.54
CA ARG A 116 34.67 -1.75 -28.85
C ARG A 116 33.67 -2.30 -29.88
N LYS A 117 33.29 -3.57 -29.80
CA LYS A 117 32.21 -4.13 -30.65
C LYS A 117 30.87 -3.51 -30.30
N ALA A 118 30.58 -3.34 -29.01
CA ALA A 118 29.37 -2.67 -28.55
C ALA A 118 29.31 -1.21 -29.04
N PHE A 119 30.42 -0.48 -28.88
CA PHE A 119 30.57 0.89 -29.39
C PHE A 119 30.38 1.00 -30.91
N GLY A 120 30.96 0.08 -31.68
CA GLY A 120 30.83 0.08 -33.15
C GLY A 120 29.40 -0.20 -33.63
N ARG A 121 28.51 -0.67 -32.76
CA ARG A 121 27.08 -0.91 -33.03
C ARG A 121 26.17 0.09 -32.34
N SER A 122 26.70 0.97 -31.49
CA SER A 122 25.88 1.89 -30.74
C SER A 122 25.54 3.12 -31.59
N GLU A 123 24.25 3.41 -31.71
CA GLU A 123 23.72 4.65 -32.28
C GLU A 123 23.51 5.71 -31.17
N HIS A 124 24.34 5.67 -30.11
CA HIS A 124 24.17 6.46 -28.89
C HIS A 124 24.29 7.97 -29.11
N LYS A 125 25.04 8.40 -30.14
CA LYS A 125 25.28 9.83 -30.40
C LYS A 125 24.01 10.64 -30.65
N ASP A 126 22.97 10.00 -31.16
CA ASP A 126 21.70 10.63 -31.48
C ASP A 126 20.67 10.48 -30.36
N SER A 127 21.00 9.75 -29.28
CA SER A 127 20.10 9.59 -28.13
C SER A 127 20.13 10.82 -27.23
N ARG A 128 18.95 11.21 -26.72
CA ARG A 128 18.84 12.35 -25.80
C ARG A 128 19.62 12.09 -24.50
N ASP A 129 19.54 10.88 -23.97
CA ASP A 129 20.20 10.48 -22.73
C ASP A 129 21.73 10.62 -22.81
N TYR A 130 22.32 10.31 -23.97
CA TYR A 130 23.77 10.49 -24.16
C TYR A 130 24.15 11.97 -24.21
N VAL A 131 23.37 12.79 -24.91
CA VAL A 131 23.60 14.25 -24.97
C VAL A 131 23.51 14.87 -23.58
N ASP A 132 22.46 14.52 -22.82
CA ASP A 132 22.28 14.99 -21.45
C ASP A 132 23.43 14.53 -20.54
N PHE A 133 23.86 13.27 -20.65
CA PHE A 133 25.02 12.76 -19.92
C PHE A 133 26.30 13.57 -20.21
N ILE A 134 26.56 13.92 -21.47
CA ILE A 134 27.73 14.73 -21.84
C ILE A 134 27.62 16.16 -21.30
N GLU A 135 26.46 16.80 -21.43
CA GLU A 135 26.22 18.15 -20.90
C GLU A 135 26.39 18.20 -19.38
N GLU A 136 25.84 17.22 -18.65
CA GLU A 136 25.95 17.15 -17.18
C GLU A 136 27.38 16.88 -16.68
N ASN A 137 28.25 16.32 -17.52
CA ASN A 137 29.61 15.90 -17.17
C ASN A 137 30.70 16.66 -17.94
N GLU A 138 30.36 17.78 -18.59
CA GLU A 138 31.26 18.56 -19.45
C GLU A 138 32.57 18.97 -18.76
N GLN A 139 32.55 19.11 -17.43
CA GLN A 139 33.67 19.62 -16.64
C GLN A 139 34.85 18.64 -16.53
N TRP A 140 34.66 17.36 -16.84
CA TRP A 140 35.70 16.33 -16.70
C TRP A 140 35.74 15.33 -17.85
N ILE A 141 34.59 15.04 -18.49
CA ILE A 141 34.46 13.94 -19.44
C ILE A 141 35.37 14.09 -20.65
N ASP A 142 35.51 15.30 -21.17
CA ASP A 142 36.34 15.60 -22.34
C ASP A 142 37.84 15.46 -22.08
N ASP A 143 38.27 15.82 -20.87
CA ASP A 143 39.68 15.70 -20.48
C ASP A 143 40.03 14.25 -20.15
N TYR A 144 39.14 13.52 -19.48
CA TYR A 144 39.31 12.09 -19.23
C TYR A 144 39.36 11.29 -20.53
N ALA A 145 38.40 11.49 -21.42
CA ALA A 145 38.34 10.75 -22.69
C ALA A 145 39.55 11.04 -23.59
N LEU A 146 39.98 12.31 -23.67
CA LEU A 146 41.19 12.67 -24.41
C LEU A 146 42.46 12.08 -23.78
N TYR A 147 42.58 12.16 -22.46
CA TYR A 147 43.71 11.58 -21.74
C TYR A 147 43.84 10.08 -22.02
N MET A 148 42.73 9.33 -21.91
CA MET A 148 42.72 7.89 -22.13
C MET A 148 43.02 7.52 -23.60
N ALA A 149 42.49 8.28 -24.56
CA ALA A 149 42.78 8.08 -25.98
C ALA A 149 44.27 8.32 -26.30
N ILE A 150 44.85 9.43 -25.81
CA ILE A 150 46.29 9.72 -25.98
C ILE A 150 47.13 8.64 -25.31
N LYS A 151 46.75 8.21 -24.10
CA LYS A 151 47.45 7.16 -23.38
C LYS A 151 47.48 5.85 -24.17
N ALA A 152 46.36 5.44 -24.75
CA ALA A 152 46.29 4.26 -25.62
C ALA A 152 47.21 4.40 -26.84
N ASP A 153 47.21 5.56 -27.53
CA ASP A 153 48.09 5.87 -28.67
C ASP A 153 49.59 5.82 -28.31
N HIS A 154 49.94 6.04 -27.05
CA HIS A 154 51.33 6.00 -26.54
C HIS A 154 51.72 4.65 -25.91
N ASN A 155 51.02 3.56 -26.23
CA ASN A 155 51.22 2.23 -25.66
C ASN A 155 51.05 2.20 -24.13
N ASN A 156 50.06 2.94 -23.63
CA ASN A 156 49.75 3.08 -22.20
C ASN A 156 50.87 3.65 -21.31
N ARG A 157 51.89 4.28 -21.90
CA ARG A 157 52.95 4.95 -21.14
C ARG A 157 52.37 6.12 -20.33
N GLU A 158 52.97 6.36 -19.17
CA GLU A 158 52.64 7.48 -18.30
C GLU A 158 52.81 8.84 -19.02
N TRP A 159 51.95 9.81 -18.71
CA TRP A 159 51.93 11.10 -19.40
C TRP A 159 53.19 11.94 -19.26
N LEU A 160 53.99 11.72 -18.20
CA LEU A 160 55.30 12.37 -18.05
C LEU A 160 56.29 11.98 -19.14
N ALA A 161 56.09 10.85 -19.81
CA ALA A 161 56.90 10.34 -20.92
C ALA A 161 56.40 10.78 -22.30
N TRP A 162 55.28 11.50 -22.39
CA TRP A 162 54.75 12.03 -23.65
C TRP A 162 55.56 13.24 -24.13
N GLU A 163 55.35 13.63 -25.40
CA GLU A 163 56.04 14.76 -26.02
C GLU A 163 55.75 16.06 -25.24
N PRO A 164 56.71 16.99 -25.15
CA PRO A 164 56.56 18.21 -24.34
C PRO A 164 55.33 19.06 -24.65
N ALA A 165 54.82 19.02 -25.88
CA ALA A 165 53.63 19.77 -26.28
C ALA A 165 52.34 19.18 -25.67
N ILE A 166 52.23 17.85 -25.58
CA ILE A 166 51.10 17.14 -24.99
C ILE A 166 51.19 17.12 -23.47
N LYS A 167 52.40 16.86 -22.96
CA LYS A 167 52.69 16.92 -21.53
C LYS A 167 52.32 18.27 -20.91
N LYS A 168 52.54 19.38 -21.64
CA LYS A 168 52.19 20.75 -21.20
C LYS A 168 50.83 21.23 -21.71
N ARG A 169 50.02 20.35 -22.32
CA ARG A 169 48.69 20.66 -22.86
C ARG A 169 48.65 21.92 -23.75
N LYS A 170 49.60 22.06 -24.67
CA LYS A 170 49.57 23.19 -25.62
C LYS A 170 48.29 23.15 -26.45
N PRO A 171 47.52 24.25 -26.58
CA PRO A 171 46.21 24.25 -27.23
C PRO A 171 46.21 23.63 -28.64
N GLU A 172 47.22 23.94 -29.45
CA GLU A 172 47.33 23.44 -30.83
C GLU A 172 47.56 21.92 -30.85
N ALA A 173 48.33 21.42 -29.89
CA ALA A 173 48.62 20.00 -29.77
C ALA A 173 47.38 19.23 -29.26
N MET A 174 46.61 19.80 -28.32
CA MET A 174 45.35 19.22 -27.87
C MET A 174 44.32 19.15 -29.00
N ALA A 175 44.18 20.22 -29.79
CA ALA A 175 43.28 20.24 -30.95
C ALA A 175 43.68 19.17 -31.99
N ALA A 176 44.97 19.06 -32.31
CA ALA A 176 45.47 18.06 -33.25
C ALA A 176 45.20 16.62 -32.77
N TYR A 177 45.33 16.33 -31.47
CA TYR A 177 45.02 15.01 -30.93
C TYR A 177 43.51 14.74 -30.84
N ARG A 178 42.67 15.75 -30.57
CA ARG A 178 41.21 15.60 -30.64
C ARG A 178 40.75 15.24 -32.05
N GLU A 179 41.36 15.83 -33.07
CA GLU A 179 41.09 15.48 -34.46
C GLU A 179 41.65 14.08 -34.81
N LYS A 180 42.92 13.80 -34.46
CA LYS A 180 43.58 12.51 -34.73
C LYS A 180 42.86 11.32 -34.07
N LEU A 181 42.39 11.48 -32.83
CA LEU A 181 41.88 10.40 -31.97
C LEU A 181 40.37 10.51 -31.71
N GLY A 182 39.62 11.23 -32.55
CA GLY A 182 38.21 11.54 -32.30
C GLY A 182 37.33 10.32 -32.02
N GLU A 183 37.56 9.20 -32.73
CA GLU A 183 36.83 7.95 -32.51
C GLU A 183 37.16 7.30 -31.15
N ASP A 184 38.43 7.31 -30.74
CA ASP A 184 38.85 6.77 -29.44
C ASP A 184 38.37 7.64 -28.28
N VAL A 185 38.40 8.96 -28.43
CA VAL A 185 37.82 9.89 -27.44
C VAL A 185 36.34 9.56 -27.25
N GLU A 186 35.61 9.40 -28.34
CA GLU A 186 34.20 9.06 -28.29
C GLU A 186 33.92 7.68 -27.69
N PHE A 187 34.79 6.69 -27.95
CA PHE A 187 34.72 5.39 -27.30
C PHE A 187 34.80 5.51 -25.78
N TYR A 188 35.76 6.29 -25.25
CA TYR A 188 35.86 6.48 -23.79
C TYR A 188 34.66 7.23 -23.20
N LYS A 189 34.05 8.16 -23.94
CA LYS A 189 32.80 8.82 -23.53
C LYS A 189 31.64 7.83 -23.46
N PHE A 190 31.49 6.99 -24.48
CA PHE A 190 30.49 5.92 -24.52
C PHE A 190 30.63 4.96 -23.32
N LEU A 191 31.86 4.58 -22.96
CA LEU A 191 32.08 3.72 -21.78
C LEU A 191 31.58 4.36 -20.49
N GLN A 192 31.80 5.66 -20.31
CA GLN A 192 31.31 6.36 -19.12
C GLN A 192 29.78 6.48 -19.13
N PHE A 193 29.19 6.78 -20.29
CA PHE A 193 27.73 6.77 -20.44
C PHE A 193 27.14 5.42 -20.01
N LYS A 194 27.66 4.32 -20.56
CA LYS A 194 27.20 2.96 -20.20
C LYS A 194 27.47 2.57 -18.75
N PHE A 195 28.53 3.10 -18.15
CA PHE A 195 28.76 2.92 -16.71
C PHE A 195 27.65 3.58 -15.89
N TYR A 196 27.35 4.86 -16.16
CA TYR A 196 26.35 5.60 -15.39
C TYR A 196 24.92 5.10 -15.65
N GLU A 197 24.61 4.70 -16.89
CA GLU A 197 23.33 4.08 -17.28
C GLU A 197 23.04 2.79 -16.50
N GLN A 198 24.07 2.06 -16.08
CA GLN A 198 23.91 0.84 -15.27
C GLN A 198 24.05 1.10 -13.76
N TRP A 199 24.94 2.01 -13.34
CA TRP A 199 25.16 2.30 -11.91
C TRP A 199 23.97 3.00 -11.27
N MET A 200 23.39 4.00 -11.93
CA MET A 200 22.30 4.81 -11.35
C MET A 200 21.06 3.97 -11.02
N PRO A 201 20.56 3.10 -11.93
CA PRO A 201 19.45 2.19 -11.60
C PRO A 201 19.76 1.20 -10.47
N LEU A 202 21.00 0.69 -10.38
CA LEU A 202 21.41 -0.21 -9.31
C LEU A 202 21.40 0.51 -7.94
N LYS A 203 21.94 1.74 -7.90
CA LYS A 203 21.91 2.58 -6.69
C LYS A 203 20.46 2.89 -6.28
N GLU A 204 19.61 3.29 -7.22
CA GLU A 204 18.19 3.54 -6.95
C GLU A 204 17.47 2.28 -6.47
N TYR A 205 17.78 1.12 -7.04
CA TYR A 205 17.24 -0.16 -6.59
C TYR A 205 17.67 -0.50 -5.16
N ALA A 206 18.94 -0.29 -4.81
CA ALA A 206 19.44 -0.43 -3.45
C ALA A 206 18.68 0.50 -2.50
N ASN A 207 18.55 1.77 -2.85
CA ASN A 207 17.88 2.78 -2.02
C ASN A 207 16.40 2.47 -1.80
N ARG A 208 15.66 2.05 -2.84
CA ARG A 208 14.25 1.60 -2.71
C ARG A 208 14.09 0.38 -1.81
N ASN A 209 15.12 -0.45 -1.72
CA ASN A 209 15.17 -1.60 -0.82
C ASN A 209 15.70 -1.26 0.59
N GLY A 210 15.90 0.02 0.90
CA GLY A 210 16.38 0.48 2.20
C GLY A 210 17.88 0.28 2.41
N ILE A 211 18.64 -0.01 1.34
CA ILE A 211 20.09 -0.18 1.35
C ILE A 211 20.77 1.11 0.86
N SER A 212 21.64 1.68 1.67
CA SER A 212 22.48 2.82 1.31
C SER A 212 23.88 2.36 0.88
N ILE A 213 24.41 2.95 -0.18
CA ILE A 213 25.74 2.64 -0.70
C ILE A 213 26.78 3.55 -0.05
N ILE A 214 27.75 2.94 0.61
CA ILE A 214 28.96 3.59 1.11
C ILE A 214 30.05 3.42 0.05
N GLY A 215 30.51 4.51 -0.54
CA GLY A 215 31.63 4.52 -1.47
C GLY A 215 32.91 5.02 -0.82
N ASP A 216 34.01 4.31 -1.03
CA ASP A 216 35.34 4.76 -0.63
C ASP A 216 35.96 5.71 -1.66
N ILE A 217 36.62 6.78 -1.19
CA ILE A 217 37.45 7.63 -2.04
C ILE A 217 38.86 7.80 -1.46
N PRO A 218 39.92 7.61 -2.26
CA PRO A 218 41.29 7.87 -1.82
C PRO A 218 41.47 9.37 -1.55
N ILE A 219 42.20 9.78 -0.50
CA ILE A 219 42.48 11.22 -0.33
C ILE A 219 43.26 11.79 -1.51
N TYR A 220 44.29 11.08 -2.01
CA TYR A 220 45.10 11.51 -3.17
C TYR A 220 44.62 10.87 -4.48
N VAL A 221 45.03 11.46 -5.61
CA VAL A 221 44.80 10.90 -6.95
C VAL A 221 46.10 10.33 -7.52
N ALA A 222 46.03 9.42 -8.49
CA ALA A 222 47.23 8.85 -9.11
C ALA A 222 48.01 9.91 -9.90
N LEU A 223 49.34 9.83 -9.93
CA LEU A 223 50.17 10.72 -10.75
C LEU A 223 49.81 10.58 -12.24
N ASP A 224 49.70 9.33 -12.68
CA ASP A 224 49.33 8.97 -14.03
C ASP A 224 47.80 8.97 -14.19
N SER A 225 47.19 10.16 -14.15
CA SER A 225 45.74 10.35 -14.24
C SER A 225 45.37 11.57 -15.10
N ALA A 226 44.14 11.57 -15.60
CA ALA A 226 43.56 12.73 -16.26
C ALA A 226 43.45 13.93 -15.32
N ASP A 227 43.22 13.68 -14.03
CA ASP A 227 43.03 14.73 -13.02
C ASP A 227 44.30 15.58 -12.85
N VAL A 228 45.46 14.93 -12.71
CA VAL A 228 46.75 15.62 -12.53
C VAL A 228 47.20 16.25 -13.85
N TRP A 229 47.02 15.54 -14.98
CA TRP A 229 47.39 16.05 -16.28
C TRP A 229 46.61 17.31 -16.67
N ALA A 230 45.31 17.36 -16.39
CA ALA A 230 44.45 18.50 -16.72
C ALA A 230 44.59 19.68 -15.73
N ASN A 231 44.97 19.41 -14.48
CA ASN A 231 44.99 20.40 -13.39
C ASN A 231 46.38 20.54 -12.74
N THR A 232 47.44 20.63 -13.54
CA THR A 232 48.83 20.59 -13.05
C THR A 232 49.19 21.66 -12.00
N ASP A 233 48.47 22.77 -11.97
CA ASP A 233 48.63 23.88 -11.02
C ASP A 233 48.06 23.57 -9.62
N GLN A 234 47.18 22.57 -9.50
CA GLN A 234 46.57 22.14 -8.25
C GLN A 234 47.46 21.18 -7.44
N PHE A 235 48.65 20.83 -7.95
CA PHE A 235 49.56 19.84 -7.36
C PHE A 235 51.00 20.37 -7.23
N GLN A 236 51.75 19.84 -6.27
CA GLN A 236 53.15 20.23 -5.98
C GLN A 236 54.13 19.62 -6.99
N LEU A 237 54.06 20.11 -8.24
CA LEU A 237 54.90 19.69 -9.34
C LEU A 237 56.08 20.66 -9.54
N SER A 238 57.21 20.13 -9.99
CA SER A 238 58.38 20.93 -10.39
C SER A 238 58.15 21.60 -11.76
N GLY A 239 59.08 22.48 -12.19
CA GLY A 239 59.00 23.12 -13.52
C GLY A 239 59.04 22.14 -14.71
N SER A 240 59.44 20.88 -14.50
CA SER A 240 59.36 19.79 -15.49
C SER A 240 58.04 19.01 -15.44
N LEU A 241 57.11 19.42 -14.57
CA LEU A 241 55.85 18.76 -14.21
C LEU A 241 56.00 17.41 -13.49
N ALA A 242 57.22 16.97 -13.18
CA ALA A 242 57.43 15.82 -12.30
C ALA A 242 57.17 16.22 -10.83
N PRO A 243 56.60 15.35 -9.98
CA PRO A 243 56.37 15.65 -8.58
C PRO A 243 57.69 15.94 -7.87
N ALA A 244 57.74 17.03 -7.10
CA ALA A 244 58.89 17.33 -6.26
C ALA A 244 58.89 16.46 -4.99
N VAL A 245 57.68 16.19 -4.49
CA VAL A 245 57.36 15.36 -3.34
C VAL A 245 56.16 14.48 -3.65
N VAL A 246 56.06 13.34 -2.98
CA VAL A 246 54.96 12.39 -3.12
C VAL A 246 54.38 12.02 -1.76
N ALA A 247 53.13 11.61 -1.76
CA ALA A 247 52.42 11.17 -0.56
C ALA A 247 52.90 9.77 -0.10
N GLY A 248 52.76 9.54 1.20
CA GLY A 248 53.04 8.27 1.86
C GLY A 248 52.71 8.34 3.34
N CYS A 249 53.16 7.34 4.08
CA CYS A 249 53.13 7.35 5.54
C CYS A 249 54.53 7.03 6.12
N PRO A 250 54.85 7.54 7.32
CA PRO A 250 56.06 7.13 8.03
C PRO A 250 55.98 5.65 8.44
N PRO A 251 57.07 5.07 8.98
CA PRO A 251 57.00 3.76 9.63
C PRO A 251 55.84 3.65 10.62
N ASP A 252 55.02 2.62 10.47
CA ASP A 252 53.82 2.35 11.26
C ASP A 252 53.66 0.83 11.53
N MET A 253 52.51 0.42 12.08
CA MET A 253 52.21 -0.98 12.41
C MET A 253 52.07 -1.88 11.17
N PHE A 254 51.81 -1.31 9.99
CA PHE A 254 51.67 -2.05 8.73
C PHE A 254 52.99 -2.16 7.98
N SER A 255 53.86 -1.17 8.10
CA SER A 255 55.20 -1.17 7.49
C SER A 255 56.24 -0.54 8.41
N SER A 256 57.19 -1.36 8.87
CA SER A 256 58.37 -0.89 9.61
C SER A 256 59.31 0.02 8.80
N TYR A 257 59.17 0.03 7.47
CA TYR A 257 59.90 0.92 6.58
C TYR A 257 59.16 2.23 6.28
N GLY A 258 57.85 2.29 6.57
CA GLY A 258 56.92 3.28 6.05
C GLY A 258 56.45 2.93 4.64
N GLN A 259 55.56 3.75 4.08
CA GLN A 259 54.98 3.53 2.76
C GLN A 259 55.17 4.74 1.86
N LYS A 260 55.54 4.51 0.61
CA LYS A 260 55.61 5.53 -0.43
C LYS A 260 54.59 5.18 -1.50
N TRP A 261 53.47 5.89 -1.51
CA TRP A 261 52.36 5.61 -2.42
C TRP A 261 52.59 6.20 -3.81
N GLY A 262 53.43 7.24 -3.92
CA GLY A 262 53.82 7.82 -5.20
C GLY A 262 52.84 8.86 -5.75
N ASN A 263 51.69 9.06 -5.11
CA ASN A 263 50.71 10.09 -5.48
C ASN A 263 51.31 11.50 -5.34
N PRO A 264 51.02 12.44 -6.27
CA PRO A 264 51.37 13.83 -6.09
C PRO A 264 50.59 14.43 -4.92
N ILE A 265 51.23 15.34 -4.21
CA ILE A 265 50.62 16.08 -3.11
C ILE A 265 49.91 17.31 -3.68
N TYR A 266 48.72 17.62 -3.15
CA TYR A 266 47.98 18.83 -3.50
C TYR A 266 48.75 20.11 -3.13
N ASP A 267 48.64 21.13 -3.98
CA ASP A 267 49.06 22.48 -3.63
C ASP A 267 47.91 23.19 -2.90
N TRP A 268 47.81 22.94 -1.59
CA TRP A 268 46.75 23.48 -0.75
C TRP A 268 46.70 25.02 -0.75
N ASP A 269 47.84 25.69 -0.92
CA ASP A 269 47.91 27.16 -0.98
C ASP A 269 47.34 27.69 -2.30
N VAL A 270 47.42 26.92 -3.39
CA VAL A 270 46.75 27.25 -4.66
C VAL A 270 45.26 26.94 -4.58
N MET A 271 44.90 25.75 -4.11
CA MET A 271 43.50 25.34 -3.94
C MET A 271 42.71 26.29 -3.03
N GLU A 272 43.31 26.80 -1.96
CA GLU A 272 42.61 27.72 -1.07
C GLU A 272 42.22 29.04 -1.78
N LYS A 273 42.99 29.49 -2.78
CA LYS A 273 42.72 30.75 -3.50
C LYS A 273 41.48 30.69 -4.37
N ASP A 274 41.08 29.52 -4.83
CA ASP A 274 39.87 29.30 -5.62
C ASP A 274 38.73 28.65 -4.81
N ASP A 275 38.85 28.68 -3.47
CA ASP A 275 37.89 28.08 -2.54
C ASP A 275 37.70 26.57 -2.78
N PHE A 276 38.82 25.88 -3.01
CA PHE A 276 38.92 24.44 -3.21
C PHE A 276 38.04 23.94 -4.36
N ALA A 277 37.98 24.69 -5.46
CA ALA A 277 37.03 24.46 -6.55
C ALA A 277 37.09 23.03 -7.11
N TRP A 278 38.29 22.49 -7.29
CA TRP A 278 38.48 21.10 -7.76
C TRP A 278 37.93 20.06 -6.77
N TRP A 279 38.15 20.26 -5.47
CA TRP A 279 37.63 19.36 -4.42
C TRP A 279 36.11 19.43 -4.30
N LYS A 280 35.51 20.62 -4.45
CA LYS A 280 34.05 20.78 -4.49
C LYS A 280 33.44 19.97 -5.64
N LYS A 281 34.03 20.07 -6.84
CA LYS A 281 33.61 19.28 -8.01
C LYS A 281 33.74 17.78 -7.75
N ARG A 282 34.88 17.35 -7.20
CA ARG A 282 35.14 15.94 -6.87
C ARG A 282 34.08 15.37 -5.93
N ILE A 283 33.79 16.08 -4.84
CA ILE A 283 32.80 15.62 -3.85
C ILE A 283 31.39 15.64 -4.42
N ALA A 284 31.02 16.66 -5.20
CA ALA A 284 29.72 16.67 -5.87
C ALA A 284 29.55 15.46 -6.80
N ALA A 285 30.60 15.08 -7.54
CA ALA A 285 30.57 13.87 -8.38
C ALA A 285 30.45 12.59 -7.54
N SER A 286 31.21 12.46 -6.45
CA SER A 286 31.09 11.31 -5.55
C SER A 286 29.72 11.23 -4.87
N ALA A 287 29.09 12.36 -4.54
CA ALA A 287 27.76 12.41 -3.93
C ALA A 287 26.65 11.98 -4.90
N LYS A 288 26.86 12.10 -6.21
CA LYS A 288 25.98 11.50 -7.22
C LYS A 288 26.08 9.96 -7.19
N LEU A 289 27.29 9.43 -7.01
CA LEU A 289 27.56 7.99 -7.04
C LEU A 289 27.20 7.28 -5.74
N TYR A 290 27.27 7.96 -4.59
CA TYR A 290 27.17 7.34 -3.26
C TYR A 290 26.25 8.10 -2.30
N ASP A 291 25.58 7.36 -1.43
CA ASP A 291 24.77 7.93 -0.33
C ASP A 291 25.66 8.39 0.83
N VAL A 292 26.78 7.67 1.01
CA VAL A 292 27.79 7.95 2.03
C VAL A 292 29.18 7.84 1.40
N ILE A 293 30.03 8.82 1.64
CA ILE A 293 31.40 8.89 1.13
C ILE A 293 32.35 8.63 2.30
N ARG A 294 33.13 7.55 2.24
CA ARG A 294 34.24 7.33 3.15
C ARG A 294 35.49 7.99 2.56
N ILE A 295 36.08 8.92 3.30
CA ILE A 295 37.35 9.56 2.91
C ILE A 295 38.48 8.79 3.57
N ASP A 296 39.22 8.08 2.75
CA ASP A 296 40.39 7.31 3.13
C ASP A 296 41.56 8.23 3.53
N HIS A 297 42.33 7.84 4.54
CA HIS A 297 43.43 8.60 5.13
C HIS A 297 43.06 10.05 5.49
N PHE A 298 41.94 10.24 6.21
CA PHE A 298 41.42 11.56 6.59
C PHE A 298 42.44 12.45 7.31
N ILE A 299 43.44 11.85 7.96
CA ILE A 299 44.59 12.55 8.56
C ILE A 299 45.26 13.53 7.60
N GLY A 300 45.32 13.25 6.29
CA GLY A 300 45.95 14.12 5.30
C GLY A 300 45.28 15.50 5.13
N ILE A 301 44.03 15.65 5.57
CA ILE A 301 43.34 16.95 5.65
C ILE A 301 43.89 17.81 6.81
N VAL A 302 44.35 17.17 7.89
CA VAL A 302 44.92 17.83 9.06
C VAL A 302 46.42 18.03 8.89
N ARG A 303 47.13 16.96 8.57
CA ARG A 303 48.57 16.94 8.29
C ARG A 303 48.90 15.79 7.36
N TYR A 304 49.75 16.02 6.39
CA TYR A 304 50.14 15.02 5.42
C TYR A 304 51.65 14.78 5.46
N TYR A 305 52.06 13.55 5.16
CA TYR A 305 53.45 13.16 5.16
C TYR A 305 54.03 13.27 3.74
N SER A 306 55.05 14.11 3.61
CA SER A 306 55.63 14.53 2.34
C SER A 306 57.00 13.89 2.16
N ILE A 307 57.13 12.99 1.18
CA ILE A 307 58.36 12.27 0.88
C ILE A 307 59.01 12.90 -0.36
N PRO A 308 60.30 13.30 -0.34
CA PRO A 308 61.00 13.70 -1.56
C PRO A 308 60.86 12.65 -2.66
N ALA A 309 60.54 13.05 -3.90
CA ALA A 309 60.21 12.08 -4.96
C ALA A 309 61.32 11.04 -5.22
N ASN A 310 62.59 11.42 -5.04
CA ASN A 310 63.76 10.54 -5.16
C ASN A 310 64.26 9.97 -3.82
N GLY A 311 63.56 10.23 -2.71
CA GLY A 311 63.89 9.76 -1.36
C GLY A 311 63.10 8.52 -0.95
N GLU A 312 63.44 7.99 0.23
CA GLU A 312 62.79 6.84 0.87
C GLU A 312 61.67 7.28 1.83
N PRO A 313 60.71 6.42 2.21
CA PRO A 313 59.63 6.80 3.14
C PRO A 313 60.13 7.41 4.46
N LYS A 314 61.23 6.89 5.01
CA LYS A 314 61.87 7.43 6.22
C LYS A 314 62.43 8.86 6.06
N ASP A 315 62.64 9.34 4.84
CA ASP A 315 63.17 10.69 4.55
C ASP A 315 62.05 11.74 4.47
N GLY A 316 60.79 11.32 4.63
CA GLY A 316 59.65 12.22 4.61
C GLY A 316 59.49 13.07 5.87
N TYR A 317 58.59 14.04 5.80
CA TYR A 317 58.28 14.94 6.91
C TYR A 317 56.82 15.40 6.84
N TYR A 318 56.23 15.68 8.00
CA TYR A 318 54.85 16.19 8.07
C TYR A 318 54.75 17.65 7.63
N ARG A 319 53.69 17.97 6.90
CA ARG A 319 53.23 19.33 6.61
C ARG A 319 51.78 19.51 7.04
N GLN A 320 51.39 20.74 7.30
CA GLN A 320 50.04 21.10 7.71
C GLN A 320 49.08 21.03 6.51
N GLY A 321 47.95 20.35 6.67
CA GLY A 321 46.84 20.32 5.70
C GLY A 321 45.84 21.46 5.92
N PRO A 322 44.82 21.59 5.04
CA PRO A 322 43.86 22.71 5.03
C PRO A 322 42.86 22.69 6.21
N GLY A 323 42.73 21.56 6.91
CA GLY A 323 41.86 21.41 8.08
C GLY A 323 40.41 21.77 7.81
N LYS A 324 39.81 22.59 8.69
CA LYS A 324 38.39 22.97 8.64
C LYS A 324 37.97 23.65 7.33
N LYS A 325 38.89 24.39 6.68
CA LYS A 325 38.57 25.10 5.41
C LYS A 325 38.14 24.14 4.31
N LEU A 326 38.83 23.01 4.17
CA LEU A 326 38.43 21.98 3.21
C LEU A 326 37.12 21.30 3.64
N ILE A 327 36.91 21.07 4.94
CA ILE A 327 35.64 20.51 5.44
C ILE A 327 34.46 21.42 5.10
N ASP A 328 34.60 22.74 5.26
CA ASP A 328 33.58 23.72 4.87
C ASP A 328 33.31 23.67 3.35
N ALA A 329 34.35 23.52 2.54
CA ALA A 329 34.20 23.36 1.10
C ALA A 329 33.46 22.06 0.73
N ILE A 330 33.82 20.93 1.35
CA ILE A 330 33.14 19.63 1.17
C ILE A 330 31.66 19.76 1.57
N ASP A 331 31.37 20.29 2.75
CA ASP A 331 30.01 20.49 3.26
C ASP A 331 29.16 21.36 2.32
N SER A 332 29.77 22.35 1.67
CA SER A 332 29.07 23.23 0.73
C SER A 332 28.68 22.56 -0.59
N ALA A 333 29.29 21.42 -0.94
CA ALA A 333 29.15 20.77 -2.24
C ALA A 333 28.53 19.36 -2.17
N ILE A 334 28.46 18.74 -0.99
CA ILE A 334 28.07 17.32 -0.84
C ILE A 334 26.55 17.05 -0.92
N GLY A 335 25.70 18.09 -0.81
CA GLY A 335 24.25 17.93 -0.85
C GLY A 335 23.72 17.14 0.35
N SER A 336 22.93 16.08 0.09
CA SER A 336 22.35 15.21 1.13
C SER A 336 23.23 14.03 1.54
N SER A 337 24.32 13.76 0.82
CA SER A 337 25.21 12.63 1.13
C SER A 337 26.01 12.88 2.41
N LYS A 338 26.42 11.80 3.08
CA LYS A 338 27.15 11.84 4.35
C LYS A 338 28.63 11.51 4.16
N VAL A 339 29.46 11.85 5.15
CA VAL A 339 30.91 11.54 5.12
C VAL A 339 31.29 10.66 6.29
N ILE A 340 32.10 9.63 6.06
CA ILE A 340 32.84 8.90 7.09
C ILE A 340 34.30 9.36 7.04
N ALA A 341 34.83 9.77 8.20
CA ALA A 341 36.25 10.09 8.33
C ALA A 341 37.01 8.84 8.76
N GLU A 342 37.80 8.27 7.86
CA GLU A 342 38.73 7.22 8.25
C GLU A 342 39.96 7.82 8.93
N ASP A 343 40.04 7.65 10.25
CA ASP A 343 41.14 8.11 11.09
C ASP A 343 42.21 7.03 11.35
N LEU A 344 42.08 5.84 10.74
CA LEU A 344 42.97 4.65 10.87
C LEU A 344 43.33 4.28 12.32
N GLY A 345 42.59 4.82 13.26
CA GLY A 345 42.92 4.73 14.66
C GLY A 345 44.20 5.44 15.13
N VAL A 346 44.74 6.37 14.35
CA VAL A 346 45.90 7.15 14.77
C VAL A 346 45.45 8.16 15.82
N VAL A 347 45.93 8.00 17.06
CA VAL A 347 45.62 8.91 18.18
C VAL A 347 46.37 10.24 17.99
N VAL A 348 45.87 11.05 17.05
CA VAL A 348 46.34 12.41 16.78
C VAL A 348 45.28 13.38 17.31
N PRO A 349 45.57 14.13 18.39
CA PRO A 349 44.60 15.04 19.00
C PRO A 349 43.95 16.01 17.99
N GLU A 350 44.71 16.44 16.99
CA GLU A 350 44.23 17.35 15.94
C GLU A 350 43.22 16.69 15.00
N VAL A 351 43.37 15.40 14.69
CA VAL A 351 42.39 14.63 13.89
C VAL A 351 41.11 14.42 14.67
N GLN A 352 41.22 13.97 15.92
CA GLN A 352 40.07 13.80 16.81
C GLN A 352 39.29 15.11 17.00
N LYS A 353 40.00 16.23 17.10
CA LYS A 353 39.40 17.57 17.15
C LYS A 353 38.62 17.88 15.86
N LEU A 354 39.23 17.66 14.68
CA LEU A 354 38.56 17.97 13.41
C LEU A 354 37.36 17.07 13.14
N VAL A 355 37.42 15.78 13.44
CA VAL A 355 36.28 14.84 13.33
C VAL A 355 35.13 15.28 14.23
N LYS A 356 35.44 15.69 15.47
CA LYS A 356 34.43 16.22 16.40
C LYS A 356 33.83 17.55 15.92
N GLU A 357 34.63 18.46 15.39
CA GLU A 357 34.18 19.76 14.87
C GLU A 357 33.40 19.63 13.54
N SER A 358 33.75 18.66 12.68
CA SER A 358 33.03 18.41 11.43
C SER A 358 31.68 17.74 11.66
N GLY A 359 31.56 16.97 12.74
CA GLY A 359 30.40 16.12 13.05
C GLY A 359 30.37 14.83 12.24
N TYR A 360 31.41 14.53 11.47
CA TYR A 360 31.51 13.27 10.71
C TYR A 360 31.74 12.09 11.67
N PRO A 361 31.15 10.91 11.40
CA PRO A 361 31.51 9.71 12.12
C PRO A 361 32.97 9.32 11.88
N GLY A 362 33.68 8.99 12.96
CA GLY A 362 35.01 8.38 12.90
C GLY A 362 34.94 6.86 12.76
N MET A 363 36.10 6.18 12.77
CA MET A 363 36.17 4.72 12.63
C MET A 363 36.73 4.02 13.88
N LYS A 364 36.32 2.77 14.08
CA LYS A 364 36.92 1.84 15.06
C LYS A 364 37.16 0.50 14.39
N VAL A 365 38.39 -0.02 14.47
CA VAL A 365 38.79 -1.31 13.90
C VAL A 365 39.05 -2.30 15.04
N LEU A 366 38.26 -3.37 15.10
CA LEU A 366 38.25 -4.29 16.24
C LEU A 366 39.54 -5.12 16.36
N GLU A 367 40.24 -5.38 15.26
CA GLU A 367 41.56 -6.02 15.28
C GLU A 367 42.63 -5.24 16.07
N PHE A 368 42.39 -3.97 16.40
CA PHE A 368 43.29 -3.17 17.24
C PHE A 368 42.90 -3.18 18.73
N ALA A 369 41.86 -3.93 19.12
CA ALA A 369 41.26 -3.85 20.44
C ALA A 369 41.90 -4.74 21.51
N PHE A 370 42.39 -5.91 21.13
CA PHE A 370 42.72 -6.97 22.09
C PHE A 370 44.18 -6.99 22.52
N ASP A 371 44.73 -5.85 22.92
CA ASP A 371 46.14 -5.69 23.37
C ASP A 371 46.34 -5.89 24.89
N GLY A 372 45.27 -6.24 25.62
CA GLY A 372 45.26 -6.37 27.08
C GLY A 372 45.06 -5.05 27.84
N ASN A 373 45.05 -3.91 27.17
CA ASN A 373 44.78 -2.61 27.80
C ASN A 373 43.27 -2.33 27.86
N THR A 374 42.70 -2.39 29.07
CA THR A 374 41.25 -2.13 29.28
C THR A 374 40.78 -0.73 28.87
N ALA A 375 41.68 0.24 28.73
CA ALA A 375 41.36 1.59 28.26
C ALA A 375 41.47 1.75 26.73
N ASN A 376 41.76 0.68 25.99
CA ASN A 376 41.85 0.69 24.54
C ASN A 376 40.49 1.07 23.92
N GLU A 377 40.48 2.13 23.11
CA GLU A 377 39.26 2.70 22.51
C GLU A 377 38.60 1.81 21.44
N TYR A 378 39.33 0.81 20.92
CA TYR A 378 38.80 -0.16 19.97
C TYR A 378 38.00 -1.28 20.64
N LEU A 379 38.09 -1.44 21.97
CA LEU A 379 37.29 -2.42 22.69
C LEU A 379 35.79 -2.04 22.65
N PRO A 380 34.88 -2.98 22.34
CA PRO A 380 33.45 -2.69 22.16
C PRO A 380 32.77 -1.94 23.32
N HIS A 381 33.20 -2.16 24.57
CA HIS A 381 32.64 -1.48 25.74
C HIS A 381 33.09 -0.01 25.88
N ASN A 382 34.15 0.38 25.17
CA ASN A 382 34.66 1.76 25.11
C ASN A 382 34.14 2.52 23.87
N HIS A 383 33.39 1.88 22.98
CA HIS A 383 32.78 2.54 21.81
C HIS A 383 31.73 3.57 22.24
N ALA A 384 31.61 4.64 21.44
CA ALA A 384 30.58 5.65 21.58
C ALA A 384 29.70 5.72 20.31
N LYS A 385 28.64 6.53 20.38
CA LYS A 385 27.83 6.87 19.19
C LYS A 385 28.63 7.74 18.21
N ASN A 386 28.14 7.87 16.98
CA ASN A 386 28.77 8.55 15.86
C ASN A 386 30.12 7.94 15.44
N TYR A 387 30.20 6.62 15.46
CA TYR A 387 31.32 5.85 14.92
C TYR A 387 30.81 4.76 13.98
N VAL A 388 31.64 4.41 13.01
CA VAL A 388 31.51 3.21 12.19
C VAL A 388 32.54 2.19 12.67
N ALA A 389 32.06 1.04 13.15
CA ALA A 389 32.91 -0.01 13.66
C ALA A 389 33.09 -1.12 12.62
N TYR A 390 34.34 -1.53 12.41
CA TYR A 390 34.78 -2.57 11.50
C TYR A 390 35.44 -3.69 12.29
N ILE A 391 35.44 -4.91 11.76
CA ILE A 391 36.35 -5.95 12.27
C ILE A 391 37.77 -5.64 11.81
N GLY A 392 37.96 -5.70 10.50
CA GLY A 392 39.13 -5.26 9.76
C GLY A 392 38.70 -4.44 8.55
N THR A 393 39.67 -3.80 7.90
CA THR A 393 39.50 -3.11 6.62
C THR A 393 40.09 -3.95 5.48
N HIS A 394 40.05 -3.42 4.26
CA HIS A 394 40.65 -4.07 3.09
C HIS A 394 42.18 -4.25 3.20
N ASP A 395 42.84 -3.52 4.10
CA ASP A 395 44.29 -3.59 4.37
C ASP A 395 44.67 -4.57 5.49
N ASN A 396 43.68 -5.06 6.25
CA ASN A 396 43.89 -5.92 7.40
C ASN A 396 44.07 -7.39 7.01
N ASP A 397 44.59 -8.20 7.94
CA ASP A 397 44.50 -9.66 7.82
C ASP A 397 43.02 -10.09 7.87
N MET A 398 42.67 -11.23 7.26
CA MET A 398 41.34 -11.80 7.45
C MET A 398 41.20 -12.29 8.90
N LEU A 399 40.01 -12.14 9.50
CA LEU A 399 39.79 -12.35 10.93
C LEU A 399 40.32 -13.70 11.44
N LYS A 400 40.11 -14.76 10.66
CA LYS A 400 40.59 -16.11 10.99
C LYS A 400 42.12 -16.18 11.08
N SER A 401 42.82 -15.59 10.12
CA SER A 401 44.29 -15.51 10.12
C SER A 401 44.80 -14.63 11.24
N TYR A 402 44.17 -13.46 11.47
CA TYR A 402 44.50 -12.55 12.56
C TYR A 402 44.47 -13.26 13.92
N ILE A 403 43.37 -13.99 14.24
CA ILE A 403 43.22 -14.71 15.53
C ILE A 403 44.32 -15.78 15.67
N SER A 404 44.53 -16.59 14.63
CA SER A 404 45.52 -17.67 14.66
C SER A 404 46.96 -17.19 14.76
N GLY A 405 47.23 -15.95 14.32
CA GLY A 405 48.55 -15.32 14.35
C GLY A 405 48.92 -14.62 15.66
N GLN A 406 47.97 -14.45 16.59
CA GLN A 406 48.23 -13.87 17.92
C GLN A 406 49.03 -14.83 18.83
N SER A 407 49.68 -14.29 19.85
CA SER A 407 50.32 -15.11 20.89
C SER A 407 49.28 -15.88 21.72
N GLU A 408 49.68 -17.01 22.31
CA GLU A 408 48.81 -17.83 23.18
C GLU A 408 48.17 -16.98 24.31
N GLU A 409 48.95 -16.07 24.90
CA GLU A 409 48.49 -15.14 25.96
C GLU A 409 47.37 -14.21 25.47
N LEU A 410 47.48 -13.69 24.25
CA LEU A 410 46.45 -12.83 23.66
C LEU A 410 45.23 -13.62 23.22
N GLN A 411 45.42 -14.84 22.70
CA GLN A 411 44.31 -15.75 22.37
C GLN A 411 43.49 -16.10 23.62
N GLU A 412 44.15 -16.41 24.75
CA GLU A 412 43.49 -16.64 26.03
C GLU A 412 42.74 -15.38 26.51
N TYR A 413 43.34 -14.19 26.36
CA TYR A 413 42.69 -12.93 26.69
C TYR A 413 41.43 -12.69 25.85
N MET A 414 41.50 -12.89 24.53
CA MET A 414 40.38 -12.76 23.60
C MET A 414 39.24 -13.71 23.99
N MET A 415 39.54 -14.99 24.21
CA MET A 415 38.54 -15.99 24.62
C MET A 415 37.86 -15.57 25.93
N LYS A 416 38.63 -15.09 26.91
CA LYS A 416 38.08 -14.65 28.20
C LYS A 416 37.22 -13.40 28.07
N TYR A 417 37.64 -12.40 27.29
CA TYR A 417 36.88 -11.17 27.08
C TYR A 417 35.55 -11.45 26.36
N LEU A 418 35.59 -12.30 25.33
CA LEU A 418 34.44 -12.60 24.46
C LEU A 418 33.54 -13.71 25.01
N MET A 419 33.95 -14.37 26.10
CA MET A 419 33.32 -15.59 26.62
C MET A 419 33.22 -16.70 25.56
N ALA A 420 34.27 -16.85 24.74
CA ALA A 420 34.34 -17.89 23.71
C ALA A 420 34.71 -19.24 24.33
N ASN A 421 34.07 -20.32 23.87
CA ASN A 421 34.30 -21.67 24.41
C ASN A 421 35.55 -22.35 23.83
N SER A 422 35.98 -21.91 22.65
CA SER A 422 37.15 -22.40 21.93
C SER A 422 37.74 -21.27 21.07
N LEU A 423 38.94 -21.46 20.54
CA LEU A 423 39.56 -20.50 19.62
C LEU A 423 38.76 -20.37 18.30
N ASP A 424 38.15 -21.47 17.84
CA ASP A 424 37.30 -21.47 16.64
C ASP A 424 36.03 -20.60 16.78
N ASP A 425 35.54 -20.42 18.02
CA ASP A 425 34.36 -19.61 18.35
C ASP A 425 34.69 -18.11 18.42
N VAL A 426 35.97 -17.73 18.55
CA VAL A 426 36.40 -16.34 18.76
C VAL A 426 35.96 -15.42 17.62
N ALA A 427 36.06 -15.87 16.36
CA ALA A 427 35.68 -15.07 15.20
C ALA A 427 34.19 -14.69 15.23
N GLU A 428 33.31 -15.66 15.50
CA GLU A 428 31.88 -15.44 15.63
C GLU A 428 31.56 -14.52 16.82
N LYS A 429 32.23 -14.73 17.97
CA LYS A 429 32.04 -13.84 19.14
C LYS A 429 32.52 -12.42 18.88
N MET A 430 33.56 -12.21 18.08
CA MET A 430 33.98 -10.85 17.68
C MET A 430 32.90 -10.16 16.83
N ILE A 431 32.27 -10.88 15.89
CA ILE A 431 31.12 -10.37 15.12
C ILE A 431 29.98 -9.98 16.06
N HIS A 432 29.61 -10.86 17.00
CA HIS A 432 28.56 -10.58 17.99
C HIS A 432 28.88 -9.34 18.85
N ALA A 433 30.10 -9.25 19.37
CA ALA A 433 30.53 -8.13 20.21
C ALA A 433 30.49 -6.80 19.44
N LEU A 434 30.84 -6.81 18.14
CA LEU A 434 30.76 -5.63 17.29
C LEU A 434 29.30 -5.20 17.06
N TYR A 435 28.40 -6.15 16.78
CA TYR A 435 26.96 -5.89 16.67
C TYR A 435 26.34 -5.40 17.98
N MET A 436 26.79 -5.88 19.13
CA MET A 436 26.33 -5.39 20.43
C MET A 436 26.79 -3.97 20.76
N SER A 437 27.87 -3.48 20.14
CA SER A 437 28.52 -2.22 20.50
C SER A 437 27.62 -0.97 20.41
N SER A 438 28.05 0.10 21.08
CA SER A 438 27.40 1.41 21.05
C SER A 438 27.60 2.18 19.73
N ALA A 439 28.48 1.72 18.83
CA ALA A 439 28.70 2.34 17.53
C ALA A 439 27.41 2.33 16.70
N ASP A 440 27.11 3.45 16.01
CA ASP A 440 25.89 3.56 15.22
C ASP A 440 25.91 2.60 14.03
N THR A 441 27.04 2.52 13.32
CA THR A 441 27.15 1.64 12.15
C THR A 441 28.20 0.56 12.39
N VAL A 442 27.90 -0.66 11.94
CA VAL A 442 28.85 -1.79 11.89
C VAL A 442 29.03 -2.21 10.45
N ILE A 443 30.26 -2.40 9.99
CA ILE A 443 30.56 -2.93 8.66
C ILE A 443 31.45 -4.16 8.79
N LEU A 444 31.06 -5.26 8.17
CA LEU A 444 31.84 -6.50 8.10
C LEU A 444 32.36 -6.73 6.69
N GLN A 445 33.56 -7.30 6.53
CA GLN A 445 33.99 -7.80 5.23
C GLN A 445 33.27 -9.12 4.91
N MET A 446 32.88 -9.32 3.66
CA MET A 446 32.24 -10.58 3.24
C MET A 446 33.12 -11.81 3.57
N GLN A 447 34.43 -11.68 3.41
CA GLN A 447 35.40 -12.74 3.69
C GLN A 447 35.37 -13.20 5.15
N ASP A 448 35.19 -12.27 6.10
CA ASP A 448 35.10 -12.57 7.53
C ASP A 448 33.80 -13.31 7.86
N ILE A 449 32.68 -12.92 7.21
CA ILE A 449 31.39 -13.62 7.35
C ILE A 449 31.50 -15.07 6.86
N LEU A 450 32.25 -15.29 5.79
CA LEU A 450 32.49 -16.62 5.19
C LEU A 450 33.59 -17.43 5.90
N GLY A 451 34.26 -16.86 6.92
CA GLY A 451 35.32 -17.52 7.67
C GLY A 451 36.58 -17.82 6.84
N LYS A 452 36.90 -16.96 5.85
CA LYS A 452 38.08 -17.11 4.99
C LYS A 452 39.38 -16.73 5.74
N ASP A 453 40.48 -17.31 5.30
CA ASP A 453 41.83 -16.94 5.74
C ASP A 453 42.48 -15.96 4.73
N ASN A 454 43.73 -15.58 4.98
CA ASN A 454 44.48 -14.63 4.15
C ASN A 454 44.59 -14.99 2.65
N SER A 455 44.21 -16.20 2.21
CA SER A 455 44.06 -16.51 0.77
C SER A 455 42.99 -15.65 0.07
N ALA A 456 42.01 -15.13 0.82
CA ALA A 456 40.93 -14.27 0.31
C ALA A 456 41.17 -12.76 0.51
N ARG A 457 42.37 -12.37 0.95
CA ARG A 457 42.68 -10.98 1.29
C ARG A 457 42.62 -10.07 0.07
N MET A 458 42.06 -8.87 0.25
CA MET A 458 41.95 -7.87 -0.81
C MET A 458 43.26 -7.13 -1.07
N ASN A 459 44.02 -6.75 -0.03
CA ASN A 459 45.26 -6.00 -0.21
C ASN A 459 46.33 -6.39 0.81
N TYR A 460 47.56 -6.54 0.33
CA TYR A 460 48.77 -6.63 1.13
C TYR A 460 49.52 -5.30 1.06
N PRO A 461 49.45 -4.45 2.10
CA PRO A 461 50.10 -3.14 2.09
C PRO A 461 51.58 -3.21 1.72
N SER A 462 52.07 -2.20 0.99
CA SER A 462 53.47 -2.09 0.53
C SER A 462 53.96 -3.16 -0.46
N THR A 463 53.06 -3.86 -1.15
CA THR A 463 53.41 -4.86 -2.18
C THR A 463 52.97 -4.43 -3.58
N LEU A 464 53.69 -4.92 -4.61
CA LEU A 464 53.31 -4.73 -6.02
C LEU A 464 52.87 -6.08 -6.61
N GLY A 465 51.61 -6.15 -7.04
CA GLY A 465 51.00 -7.34 -7.66
C GLY A 465 50.44 -8.36 -6.67
N GLY A 466 49.42 -9.12 -7.10
CA GLY A 466 48.74 -10.12 -6.25
C GLY A 466 47.55 -9.58 -5.44
N ASN A 467 47.32 -8.27 -5.44
CA ASN A 467 46.22 -7.60 -4.73
C ASN A 467 44.95 -7.50 -5.58
N TRP A 468 43.82 -7.27 -4.90
CA TRP A 468 42.49 -6.95 -5.43
C TRP A 468 41.84 -8.04 -6.26
N LYS A 469 42.23 -9.30 -6.03
CA LYS A 469 41.90 -10.42 -6.92
C LYS A 469 40.76 -11.31 -6.43
N TRP A 470 40.47 -11.33 -5.14
CA TRP A 470 39.49 -12.27 -4.59
C TRP A 470 38.06 -12.00 -5.08
N ARG A 471 37.33 -13.08 -5.36
CA ARG A 471 35.92 -13.06 -5.76
C ARG A 471 35.08 -14.04 -4.95
N LEU A 472 33.84 -13.64 -4.73
CA LEU A 472 32.80 -14.49 -4.20
C LEU A 472 32.33 -15.47 -5.30
N THR A 473 32.15 -16.73 -4.93
CA THR A 473 31.76 -17.78 -5.89
C THR A 473 30.25 -18.06 -5.86
N LYS A 474 29.73 -18.45 -7.03
CA LYS A 474 28.33 -18.87 -7.23
C LYS A 474 28.35 -20.17 -8.03
N GLY A 475 28.21 -21.29 -7.33
CA GLY A 475 28.02 -22.62 -7.94
C GLY A 475 26.56 -22.78 -8.37
N ALA A 476 25.89 -23.86 -7.93
CA ALA A 476 24.43 -23.94 -8.04
C ALA A 476 23.73 -22.86 -7.18
N THR A 477 24.36 -22.46 -6.07
CA THR A 477 23.94 -21.40 -5.16
C THR A 477 25.14 -20.54 -4.77
N TRP A 478 24.88 -19.36 -4.19
CA TRP A 478 25.92 -18.49 -3.65
C TRP A 478 26.64 -19.11 -2.45
N GLU A 479 27.90 -18.78 -2.27
CA GLU A 479 28.66 -19.10 -1.06
C GLU A 479 28.15 -18.31 0.17
N PHE A 480 27.58 -17.12 -0.05
CA PHE A 480 26.80 -16.40 0.97
C PHE A 480 25.42 -17.04 1.13
N THR A 481 25.39 -18.13 1.91
CA THR A 481 24.21 -18.99 2.09
C THR A 481 23.09 -18.35 2.92
N GLN A 482 21.90 -18.96 2.88
CA GLN A 482 20.76 -18.57 3.72
C GLN A 482 21.08 -18.65 5.23
N GLU A 483 21.94 -19.57 5.66
CA GLU A 483 22.38 -19.66 7.05
C GLU A 483 23.11 -18.38 7.49
N HIS A 484 24.00 -17.83 6.65
CA HIS A 484 24.67 -16.57 6.96
C HIS A 484 23.67 -15.41 6.99
N ILE A 485 22.73 -15.37 6.05
CA ILE A 485 21.66 -14.36 5.98
C ILE A 485 20.82 -14.37 7.26
N ASP A 486 20.41 -15.55 7.72
CA ASP A 486 19.59 -15.71 8.92
C ASP A 486 20.37 -15.29 10.17
N LYS A 487 21.63 -15.72 10.33
CA LYS A 487 22.49 -15.32 11.46
C LYS A 487 22.66 -13.79 11.53
N LEU A 488 22.96 -13.14 10.40
CA LEU A 488 23.11 -11.69 10.35
C LEU A 488 21.78 -10.98 10.63
N ARG A 489 20.66 -11.49 10.11
CA ARG A 489 19.33 -10.96 10.41
C ARG A 489 19.03 -11.03 11.89
N ASP A 490 19.32 -12.15 12.54
CA ASP A 490 19.10 -12.32 13.98
C ASP A 490 19.94 -11.33 14.80
N LEU A 491 21.20 -11.14 14.43
CA LEU A 491 22.06 -10.13 15.07
C LEU A 491 21.55 -8.70 14.87
N THR A 492 21.08 -8.35 13.67
CA THR A 492 20.51 -7.01 13.44
C THR A 492 19.23 -6.77 14.26
N ARG A 493 18.36 -7.78 14.39
CA ARG A 493 17.15 -7.73 15.21
C ARG A 493 17.49 -7.60 16.69
N LEU A 494 18.33 -8.51 17.19
CA LEU A 494 18.67 -8.62 18.60
C LEU A 494 19.27 -7.33 19.17
N TYR A 495 20.11 -6.64 18.38
CA TYR A 495 20.82 -5.45 18.82
C TYR A 495 20.28 -4.13 18.24
N GLY A 496 19.08 -4.15 17.64
CA GLY A 496 18.38 -2.96 17.13
C GLY A 496 19.16 -2.23 16.03
N ARG A 497 19.70 -2.97 15.06
CA ARG A 497 20.42 -2.45 13.89
C ARG A 497 19.63 -2.55 12.59
N ASN A 498 18.43 -3.13 12.61
CA ASN A 498 17.48 -3.03 11.50
C ASN A 498 16.45 -1.92 11.78
N ARG A 499 15.76 -1.43 10.73
CA ARG A 499 14.67 -0.43 10.87
C ARG A 499 13.38 -1.01 11.46
N VAL A 500 13.23 -2.34 11.40
CA VAL A 500 12.11 -3.04 12.02
C VAL A 500 12.30 -2.95 13.53
N LYS A 501 11.45 -2.18 14.21
CA LYS A 501 11.41 -2.16 15.68
C LYS A 501 11.01 -3.56 16.17
N THR A 502 11.94 -4.48 16.36
CA THR A 502 11.64 -5.73 17.07
C THR A 502 11.84 -5.54 18.56
N TYR A 503 10.73 -5.28 19.25
CA TYR A 503 10.44 -6.10 20.42
C TYR A 503 10.29 -7.53 19.89
N ILE A 504 10.68 -8.55 20.65
CA ILE A 504 10.15 -9.90 20.42
C ILE A 504 8.62 -9.73 20.34
N CYS A 505 8.00 -9.82 19.16
CA CYS A 505 6.58 -9.54 19.07
C CYS A 505 5.85 -10.73 19.70
N LYS A 506 4.95 -10.41 20.63
CA LYS A 506 4.18 -11.41 21.37
C LYS A 506 3.40 -12.31 20.40
N GLU A 507 3.04 -11.76 19.25
CA GLU A 507 2.21 -12.33 18.20
C GLU A 507 2.92 -13.46 17.44
N ASP A 508 4.23 -13.35 17.15
CA ASP A 508 5.02 -14.43 16.52
C ASP A 508 5.08 -15.66 17.44
N ILE A 509 5.41 -15.42 18.72
CA ILE A 509 5.40 -16.48 19.75
C ILE A 509 4.00 -17.08 19.85
N MET A 510 2.97 -16.24 19.89
CA MET A 510 1.59 -16.69 20.06
C MET A 510 1.09 -17.52 18.86
N LEU A 511 1.34 -17.10 17.63
CA LEU A 511 0.96 -17.86 16.43
C LEU A 511 1.72 -19.18 16.37
N LYS A 512 3.04 -19.17 16.61
CA LYS A 512 3.86 -20.38 16.66
C LYS A 512 3.35 -21.36 17.74
N ASP A 513 3.06 -20.86 18.94
CA ASP A 513 2.55 -21.67 20.04
C ASP A 513 1.18 -22.27 19.73
N ILE A 514 0.29 -21.51 19.08
CA ILE A 514 -1.03 -22.02 18.64
C ILE A 514 -0.86 -23.11 17.58
N CYS A 515 -0.03 -22.89 16.55
CA CYS A 515 0.24 -23.89 15.52
C CYS A 515 0.82 -25.19 16.11
N MET A 516 1.80 -25.06 17.00
CA MET A 516 2.40 -26.21 17.68
C MET A 516 1.38 -26.94 18.57
N LYS A 517 0.55 -26.22 19.32
CA LYS A 517 -0.43 -26.83 20.23
C LYS A 517 -1.59 -27.51 19.48
N LYS A 518 -2.08 -26.91 18.40
CA LYS A 518 -3.27 -27.37 17.67
C LYS A 518 -2.92 -28.43 16.61
N TYR A 519 -1.76 -28.28 15.95
CA TYR A 519 -1.38 -29.09 14.79
C TYR A 519 -0.05 -29.84 14.95
N ASN A 520 0.72 -29.57 16.01
CA ASN A 520 2.07 -30.13 16.21
C ASN A 520 3.01 -29.87 15.01
N LYS A 521 2.94 -28.65 14.47
CA LYS A 521 3.67 -28.18 13.29
C LYS A 521 4.21 -26.77 13.52
N GLU A 522 5.36 -26.45 12.92
CA GLU A 522 5.81 -25.06 12.80
C GLU A 522 4.98 -24.33 11.73
N ILE A 523 5.00 -22.99 11.74
CA ILE A 523 4.19 -22.16 10.82
C ILE A 523 4.44 -22.53 9.35
N LYS A 524 5.70 -22.72 8.95
CA LYS A 524 6.08 -23.11 7.58
C LYS A 524 5.47 -24.45 7.13
N ASP A 525 5.21 -25.36 8.07
CA ASP A 525 4.73 -26.72 7.81
C ASP A 525 3.20 -26.83 7.86
N CYS A 526 2.50 -25.80 8.34
CA CYS A 526 1.04 -25.72 8.35
C CYS A 526 0.47 -25.44 6.95
N THR A 527 -0.74 -25.94 6.66
CA THR A 527 -1.52 -25.52 5.48
C THR A 527 -2.08 -24.10 5.67
N ASN A 528 -2.51 -23.44 4.59
CA ASN A 528 -3.14 -22.12 4.71
C ASN A 528 -4.42 -22.19 5.58
N GLU A 529 -5.16 -23.29 5.50
CA GLU A 529 -6.35 -23.54 6.31
C GLU A 529 -6.00 -23.70 7.81
N GLU A 530 -4.98 -24.50 8.14
CA GLU A 530 -4.49 -24.63 9.53
C GLU A 530 -4.03 -23.27 10.09
N ILE A 531 -3.36 -22.45 9.27
CA ILE A 531 -2.91 -21.11 9.67
C ILE A 531 -4.10 -20.17 9.85
N TYR A 532 -5.12 -20.22 8.98
CA TYR A 532 -6.33 -19.42 9.12
C TYR A 532 -6.98 -19.65 10.49
N PHE A 533 -7.19 -20.91 10.88
CA PHE A 533 -7.79 -21.23 12.18
C PHE A 533 -6.86 -20.91 13.36
N ALA A 534 -5.54 -20.97 13.19
CA ALA A 534 -4.60 -20.50 14.21
C ALA A 534 -4.65 -18.98 14.39
N LEU A 535 -4.77 -18.23 13.29
CA LEU A 535 -4.94 -16.78 13.29
C LEU A 535 -6.30 -16.36 13.85
N LEU A 536 -7.37 -17.11 13.57
CA LEU A 536 -8.69 -16.93 14.18
C LEU A 536 -8.58 -17.00 15.71
N ASP A 537 -7.98 -18.08 16.24
CA ASP A 537 -7.76 -18.27 17.68
C ASP A 537 -6.88 -17.17 18.30
N MET A 538 -5.83 -16.76 17.58
CA MET A 538 -4.94 -15.68 18.02
C MET A 538 -5.71 -14.35 18.10
N THR A 539 -6.44 -14.02 17.05
CA THR A 539 -7.17 -12.76 16.91
C THR A 539 -8.25 -12.64 17.97
N LYS A 540 -9.04 -13.71 18.20
CA LYS A 540 -10.05 -13.74 19.28
C LYS A 540 -9.43 -13.49 20.65
N LYS A 541 -8.31 -14.14 20.97
CA LYS A 541 -7.59 -13.91 22.25
C LYS A 541 -7.06 -12.49 22.40
N LEU A 542 -6.63 -11.86 21.30
CA LEU A 542 -6.18 -10.46 21.32
C LEU A 542 -7.36 -9.50 21.47
N ALA A 543 -8.49 -9.79 20.82
CA ALA A 543 -9.72 -9.01 20.91
C ALA A 543 -10.35 -9.06 22.31
N ASP A 544 -10.38 -10.25 22.94
CA ASP A 544 -10.87 -10.46 24.31
C ASP A 544 -10.13 -9.58 25.34
N GLY A 545 -8.82 -9.42 25.17
CA GLY A 545 -8.01 -8.54 26.00
C GLY A 545 -8.34 -7.04 25.90
N LYS A 546 -9.19 -6.64 24.95
CA LYS A 546 -9.66 -5.25 24.76
C LYS A 546 -11.18 -5.07 24.96
N VAL A 547 -11.89 -6.11 25.39
CA VAL A 547 -13.29 -6.00 25.80
C VAL A 547 -13.36 -5.22 27.12
N SER A 548 -14.30 -4.28 27.22
CA SER A 548 -14.51 -3.47 28.42
C SER A 548 -15.98 -3.17 28.63
N GLU A 549 -16.45 -3.29 29.88
CA GLU A 549 -17.79 -2.89 30.31
C GLU A 549 -17.85 -1.47 30.90
N GLU A 550 -16.74 -0.71 30.83
CA GLU A 550 -16.70 0.67 31.30
C GLU A 550 -17.68 1.57 30.53
N GLY A 551 -18.35 2.47 31.26
CA GLY A 551 -19.38 3.38 30.75
C GLY A 551 -20.79 3.02 31.27
N GLN A 552 -21.54 4.03 31.73
CA GLN A 552 -22.89 3.85 32.26
C GLN A 552 -23.92 3.64 31.14
N LYS A 553 -23.86 4.47 30.10
CA LYS A 553 -24.78 4.43 28.96
C LYS A 553 -24.17 3.65 27.80
N LYS A 554 -24.96 2.78 27.17
CA LYS A 554 -24.59 1.97 26.00
C LYS A 554 -25.52 2.27 24.83
N VAL A 555 -24.97 2.37 23.62
CA VAL A 555 -25.80 2.44 22.40
C VAL A 555 -26.05 1.04 21.85
N TYR A 556 -27.27 0.79 21.39
CA TYR A 556 -27.67 -0.43 20.71
C TYR A 556 -28.15 -0.07 19.31
N TYR A 557 -27.39 -0.48 18.30
CA TYR A 557 -27.70 -0.25 16.89
C TYR A 557 -28.45 -1.46 16.32
N ILE A 558 -29.77 -1.34 16.16
CA ILE A 558 -30.60 -2.46 15.71
C ILE A 558 -30.77 -2.38 14.19
N SER A 559 -30.36 -3.43 13.47
CA SER A 559 -30.42 -3.50 12.01
C SER A 559 -30.82 -4.90 11.53
N ALA A 560 -31.67 -4.97 10.50
CA ALA A 560 -32.05 -6.23 9.87
C ALA A 560 -30.89 -6.90 9.10
N GLU A 561 -29.85 -6.14 8.76
CA GLU A 561 -28.66 -6.62 8.04
C GLU A 561 -27.37 -6.00 8.57
N PHE A 562 -26.29 -6.78 8.53
CA PHE A 562 -24.91 -6.38 8.81
C PHE A 562 -23.97 -6.98 7.76
N LEU A 563 -23.64 -6.22 6.71
CA LEU A 563 -22.75 -6.68 5.64
C LEU A 563 -21.29 -6.50 6.05
N ILE A 564 -20.83 -7.26 7.05
CA ILE A 564 -19.53 -7.09 7.73
C ILE A 564 -18.32 -7.46 6.85
N GLY A 565 -18.48 -8.40 5.92
CA GLY A 565 -17.38 -8.93 5.11
C GLY A 565 -16.45 -9.85 5.92
N LYS A 566 -15.42 -10.40 5.28
CA LYS A 566 -14.35 -11.15 5.96
C LYS A 566 -13.73 -10.32 7.08
N LEU A 567 -13.46 -10.93 8.23
CA LEU A 567 -13.08 -10.26 9.47
C LEU A 567 -11.60 -10.38 9.82
N LEU A 568 -10.87 -11.40 9.34
CA LEU A 568 -9.49 -11.67 9.77
C LEU A 568 -8.59 -10.43 9.64
N SER A 569 -8.43 -9.92 8.42
CA SER A 569 -7.56 -8.77 8.13
C SER A 569 -8.03 -7.51 8.82
N ASN A 570 -9.35 -7.28 8.86
CA ASN A 570 -9.94 -6.12 9.51
C ASN A 570 -9.61 -6.11 11.01
N ASN A 571 -9.74 -7.27 11.66
CA ASN A 571 -9.46 -7.41 13.07
C ASN A 571 -7.96 -7.29 13.36
N LEU A 572 -7.09 -7.90 12.54
CA LEU A 572 -5.63 -7.75 12.68
C LEU A 572 -5.18 -6.28 12.49
N ILE A 573 -5.77 -5.56 11.53
CA ILE A 573 -5.51 -4.13 11.31
C ILE A 573 -5.98 -3.33 12.54
N ASN A 574 -7.19 -3.60 13.03
CA ASN A 574 -7.75 -2.91 14.18
C ASN A 574 -6.99 -3.21 15.48
N LEU A 575 -6.43 -4.40 15.61
CA LEU A 575 -5.55 -4.75 16.73
C LEU A 575 -4.17 -4.10 16.64
N GLY A 576 -3.77 -3.62 15.46
CA GLY A 576 -2.47 -3.01 15.20
C GLY A 576 -1.35 -4.03 15.01
N VAL A 577 -1.68 -5.23 14.50
CA VAL A 577 -0.73 -6.37 14.37
C VAL A 577 -0.67 -6.96 12.95
N PHE A 578 -1.41 -6.38 11.99
CA PHE A 578 -1.49 -6.92 10.63
C PHE A 578 -0.15 -6.99 9.92
N ASP A 579 0.64 -5.91 9.96
CA ASP A 579 1.93 -5.84 9.28
C ASP A 579 2.94 -6.83 9.88
N GLU A 580 2.94 -6.98 11.21
CA GLU A 580 3.75 -7.95 11.94
C GLU A 580 3.37 -9.39 11.57
N VAL A 581 2.09 -9.72 11.57
CA VAL A 581 1.60 -11.07 11.21
C VAL A 581 1.92 -11.38 9.74
N LYS A 582 1.67 -10.42 8.84
CA LYS A 582 2.01 -10.54 7.42
C LYS A 582 3.50 -10.81 7.23
N GLN A 583 4.36 -10.12 7.98
CA GLN A 583 5.80 -10.34 7.94
C GLN A 583 6.19 -11.74 8.46
N VAL A 584 5.64 -12.17 9.61
CA VAL A 584 5.89 -13.50 10.19
C VAL A 584 5.50 -14.61 9.20
N LEU A 585 4.34 -14.48 8.55
CA LEU A 585 3.89 -15.43 7.54
C LEU A 585 4.82 -15.44 6.32
N ALA A 586 5.22 -14.28 5.82
CA ALA A 586 6.14 -14.17 4.67
C ALA A 586 7.50 -14.80 4.97
N GLU A 587 8.04 -14.63 6.19
CA GLU A 587 9.28 -15.26 6.65
C GLU A 587 9.19 -16.80 6.72
N ASN A 588 7.97 -17.32 6.84
CA ASN A 588 7.67 -18.76 6.81
C ASN A 588 7.18 -19.24 5.43
N GLY A 589 7.32 -18.43 4.38
CA GLY A 589 6.93 -18.78 3.01
C GLY A 589 5.42 -18.81 2.78
N LYS A 590 4.65 -18.04 3.55
CA LYS A 590 3.18 -17.97 3.50
C LYS A 590 2.71 -16.56 3.13
N SER A 591 1.67 -16.47 2.31
CA SER A 591 0.99 -15.23 1.96
C SER A 591 -0.26 -15.07 2.83
N ILE A 592 -0.37 -13.95 3.55
CA ILE A 592 -1.58 -13.66 4.33
C ILE A 592 -2.81 -13.57 3.42
N TYR A 593 -2.65 -13.05 2.19
CA TYR A 593 -3.74 -12.91 1.24
C TYR A 593 -4.30 -14.26 0.78
N ASP A 594 -3.45 -15.27 0.63
CA ASP A 594 -3.88 -16.62 0.25
C ASP A 594 -4.61 -17.31 1.42
N ILE A 595 -4.23 -16.95 2.66
CA ILE A 595 -4.86 -17.45 3.90
C ILE A 595 -6.23 -16.79 4.12
N GLU A 596 -6.37 -15.50 3.79
CA GLU A 596 -7.64 -14.77 3.83
C GLU A 596 -8.70 -15.38 2.90
N GLU A 597 -8.30 -16.04 1.82
CA GLU A 597 -9.23 -16.75 0.92
C GLU A 597 -9.84 -18.02 1.50
N VAL A 598 -9.32 -18.53 2.63
CA VAL A 598 -9.95 -19.62 3.39
C VAL A 598 -11.22 -19.14 4.11
N GLU A 599 -11.27 -17.88 4.53
CA GLU A 599 -12.37 -17.35 5.33
C GLU A 599 -13.69 -17.28 4.53
N PRO A 600 -14.77 -17.95 4.98
CA PRO A 600 -16.09 -17.74 4.39
C PRO A 600 -16.61 -16.35 4.78
N GLU A 601 -16.99 -15.54 3.79
CA GLU A 601 -17.55 -14.21 4.04
C GLU A 601 -18.93 -14.34 4.72
N PRO A 602 -19.16 -13.71 5.90
CA PRO A 602 -20.45 -13.80 6.59
C PRO A 602 -21.62 -13.28 5.75
N SER A 603 -22.60 -14.15 5.49
CA SER A 603 -23.79 -13.84 4.69
C SER A 603 -24.86 -13.09 5.48
N LEU A 604 -24.47 -12.05 6.22
CA LEU A 604 -25.33 -11.34 7.19
C LEU A 604 -25.97 -10.05 6.65
N GLY A 605 -25.71 -9.70 5.39
CA GLY A 605 -26.28 -8.51 4.77
C GLY A 605 -26.35 -8.56 3.26
N ASN A 606 -26.87 -7.48 2.66
CA ASN A 606 -27.07 -7.36 1.23
C ASN A 606 -26.49 -6.06 0.66
N GLY A 607 -26.93 -4.92 1.20
CA GLY A 607 -26.81 -3.63 0.51
C GLY A 607 -26.05 -2.56 1.28
N GLY A 608 -26.29 -1.31 0.88
CA GLY A 608 -25.70 -0.13 1.52
C GLY A 608 -26.08 0.03 2.99
N LEU A 609 -27.29 -0.37 3.38
CA LEU A 609 -27.77 -0.35 4.77
C LEU A 609 -26.91 -1.24 5.66
N GLY A 610 -26.77 -2.52 5.29
CA GLY A 610 -25.94 -3.46 6.05
C GLY A 610 -24.47 -3.09 6.06
N ARG A 611 -23.95 -2.50 4.97
CA ARG A 611 -22.56 -2.05 4.92
C ARG A 611 -22.31 -0.83 5.79
N LEU A 612 -23.28 0.08 5.87
CA LEU A 612 -23.24 1.24 6.75
C LEU A 612 -23.24 0.81 8.22
N ALA A 613 -24.16 -0.09 8.60
CA ALA A 613 -24.21 -0.65 9.96
C ALA A 613 -22.85 -1.24 10.35
N ALA A 614 -22.22 -2.00 9.46
CA ALA A 614 -20.89 -2.54 9.69
C ALA A 614 -19.77 -1.48 9.80
N CYS A 615 -19.81 -0.40 9.00
CA CYS A 615 -18.87 0.72 9.15
C CYS A 615 -19.07 1.47 10.48
N PHE A 616 -20.33 1.60 10.92
CA PHE A 616 -20.69 2.29 12.16
C PHE A 616 -20.21 1.52 13.38
N LEU A 617 -20.42 0.20 13.44
CA LEU A 617 -19.89 -0.61 14.55
C LEU A 617 -18.36 -0.52 14.65
N ASP A 618 -17.65 -0.62 13.52
CA ASP A 618 -16.18 -0.47 13.46
C ASP A 618 -15.73 0.91 13.97
N SER A 619 -16.49 1.96 13.68
CA SER A 619 -16.18 3.34 14.09
C SER A 619 -16.53 3.61 15.56
N MET A 620 -17.64 3.06 16.07
CA MET A 620 -17.97 3.11 17.50
C MET A 620 -16.84 2.51 18.33
N ALA A 621 -16.38 1.31 17.96
CA ALA A 621 -15.26 0.66 18.63
C ALA A 621 -13.96 1.47 18.49
N THR A 622 -13.66 1.99 17.29
CA THR A 622 -12.45 2.80 17.03
C THR A 622 -12.42 4.08 17.88
N LEU A 623 -13.56 4.73 18.08
CA LEU A 623 -13.69 5.93 18.91
C LEU A 623 -13.78 5.62 20.42
N GLY A 624 -13.76 4.35 20.82
CA GLY A 624 -13.85 3.93 22.22
C GLY A 624 -15.27 4.00 22.80
N LEU A 625 -16.29 4.18 21.96
CA LEU A 625 -17.69 4.29 22.39
C LEU A 625 -18.27 2.92 22.76
N HIS A 626 -19.02 2.87 23.86
CA HIS A 626 -19.70 1.67 24.31
C HIS A 626 -20.95 1.45 23.46
N GLY A 627 -20.85 0.63 22.41
CA GLY A 627 -21.92 0.48 21.43
C GLY A 627 -21.90 -0.83 20.68
N ASP A 628 -23.02 -1.55 20.75
CA ASP A 628 -23.17 -2.89 20.19
C ASP A 628 -24.25 -2.95 19.10
N GLY A 629 -24.07 -3.88 18.17
CA GLY A 629 -25.05 -4.17 17.12
C GLY A 629 -26.03 -5.26 17.54
N ILE A 630 -27.29 -5.18 17.08
CA ILE A 630 -28.29 -6.23 17.26
C ILE A 630 -28.90 -6.60 15.89
N GLY A 631 -28.81 -7.88 15.52
CA GLY A 631 -29.36 -8.42 14.27
C GLY A 631 -29.76 -9.89 14.37
N LEU A 632 -29.88 -10.56 13.22
CA LEU A 632 -30.22 -11.98 13.10
C LEU A 632 -29.05 -12.77 12.48
N ASN A 633 -28.88 -14.01 12.94
CA ASN A 633 -27.87 -14.93 12.39
C ASN A 633 -28.42 -15.65 11.15
N TYR A 634 -28.29 -15.06 9.96
CA TYR A 634 -28.80 -15.69 8.73
C TYR A 634 -27.89 -16.81 8.23
N HIS A 635 -28.43 -18.01 8.04
CA HIS A 635 -27.65 -19.17 7.60
C HIS A 635 -27.25 -19.11 6.12
N MET A 636 -28.16 -18.63 5.26
CA MET A 636 -27.99 -18.60 3.80
C MET A 636 -27.90 -17.19 3.22
N GLY A 637 -27.95 -16.15 4.08
CA GLY A 637 -28.02 -14.75 3.68
C GLY A 637 -29.14 -14.45 2.69
N LEU A 638 -28.89 -13.55 1.74
CA LEU A 638 -29.85 -13.25 0.66
C LEU A 638 -29.90 -14.40 -0.36
N PHE A 639 -28.79 -14.62 -1.09
CA PHE A 639 -28.51 -15.77 -1.96
C PHE A 639 -27.11 -15.61 -2.58
N LYS A 640 -26.55 -16.70 -3.10
CA LYS A 640 -25.38 -16.73 -3.96
C LYS A 640 -25.85 -16.59 -5.40
N GLN A 641 -25.38 -15.53 -6.07
CA GLN A 641 -25.72 -15.28 -7.46
C GLN A 641 -24.83 -16.15 -8.34
N VAL A 642 -25.42 -16.86 -9.30
CA VAL A 642 -24.67 -17.48 -10.40
C VAL A 642 -25.28 -17.09 -11.74
N PHE A 643 -24.48 -17.02 -12.78
CA PHE A 643 -24.97 -16.78 -14.14
C PHE A 643 -25.08 -18.08 -14.94
N GLU A 644 -26.28 -18.36 -15.43
CA GLU A 644 -26.57 -19.54 -16.26
C GLU A 644 -27.41 -19.10 -17.47
N ASN A 645 -26.94 -19.40 -18.68
CA ASN A 645 -27.60 -18.99 -19.94
C ASN A 645 -27.92 -17.48 -20.01
N ASN A 646 -26.98 -16.63 -19.60
CA ASN A 646 -27.14 -15.17 -19.48
C ASN A 646 -28.24 -14.73 -18.50
N TYR A 647 -28.61 -15.56 -17.52
CA TYR A 647 -29.55 -15.20 -16.46
C TYR A 647 -28.92 -15.25 -15.07
N GLN A 648 -29.37 -14.35 -14.21
CA GLN A 648 -29.20 -14.54 -12.77
C GLN A 648 -30.02 -15.75 -12.30
N LYS A 649 -29.32 -16.67 -11.63
CA LYS A 649 -29.89 -17.77 -10.85
C LYS A 649 -29.47 -17.64 -9.39
N GLU A 650 -30.44 -17.82 -8.51
CA GLU A 650 -30.27 -17.72 -7.06
C GLU A 650 -29.99 -19.11 -6.47
N THR A 651 -28.87 -19.26 -5.76
CA THR A 651 -28.51 -20.49 -5.03
C THR A 651 -28.24 -20.20 -3.55
N ALA A 652 -28.26 -21.22 -2.70
CA ALA A 652 -27.93 -21.08 -1.28
C ALA A 652 -26.52 -20.48 -1.06
N ASN A 653 -26.35 -19.65 -0.03
CA ASN A 653 -25.06 -19.02 0.31
C ASN A 653 -24.60 -19.36 1.75
N PRO A 654 -24.34 -20.65 2.04
CA PRO A 654 -23.88 -21.07 3.36
C PRO A 654 -22.52 -20.46 3.68
N TRP A 655 -22.30 -20.11 4.95
CA TRP A 655 -21.05 -19.51 5.42
C TRP A 655 -20.65 -19.92 6.85
N ILE A 656 -21.58 -20.53 7.60
CA ILE A 656 -21.35 -20.90 9.00
C ILE A 656 -20.55 -22.21 9.03
N GLU A 657 -19.35 -22.12 9.60
CA GLU A 657 -18.46 -23.25 9.84
C GLU A 657 -18.40 -23.59 11.34
N ALA A 658 -17.93 -24.80 11.67
CA ALA A 658 -17.81 -25.26 13.06
C ALA A 658 -16.88 -24.37 13.90
N ASP A 659 -15.75 -23.98 13.33
CA ASP A 659 -14.85 -22.97 13.88
C ASP A 659 -15.05 -21.67 13.08
N SER A 660 -15.57 -20.63 13.73
CA SER A 660 -15.84 -19.34 13.06
C SER A 660 -15.73 -18.17 14.05
N TRP A 661 -15.98 -16.96 13.55
CA TRP A 661 -16.08 -15.77 14.38
C TRP A 661 -17.29 -15.78 15.31
N LEU A 662 -18.31 -16.60 15.02
CA LEU A 662 -19.51 -16.72 15.86
C LEU A 662 -19.19 -17.39 17.19
N GLU A 663 -19.62 -16.75 18.27
CA GLU A 663 -19.51 -17.29 19.63
C GLU A 663 -20.89 -17.56 20.20
N LYS A 664 -21.21 -18.84 20.37
CA LYS A 664 -22.49 -19.25 20.95
C LYS A 664 -22.52 -18.88 22.44
N THR A 665 -23.57 -18.18 22.87
CA THR A 665 -23.74 -17.75 24.25
C THR A 665 -24.78 -18.58 25.00
N ASP A 666 -24.83 -18.43 26.33
CA ASP A 666 -25.86 -19.04 27.18
C ASP A 666 -27.19 -18.26 27.22
N VAL A 667 -27.25 -17.09 26.56
CA VAL A 667 -28.46 -16.26 26.52
C VAL A 667 -29.50 -16.91 25.60
N THR A 668 -30.67 -17.20 26.19
CA THR A 668 -31.83 -17.75 25.49
C THR A 668 -33.11 -17.06 25.90
N ASN A 669 -34.04 -16.92 24.95
CA ASN A 669 -35.38 -16.42 25.24
C ASN A 669 -36.45 -17.29 24.60
N THR A 670 -37.57 -17.46 25.30
CA THR A 670 -38.81 -17.91 24.65
C THR A 670 -39.49 -16.72 23.99
N ILE A 671 -39.66 -16.77 22.67
CA ILE A 671 -40.40 -15.76 21.89
C ILE A 671 -41.77 -16.34 21.52
N THR A 672 -42.82 -15.53 21.69
CA THR A 672 -44.22 -15.94 21.44
C THR A 672 -44.81 -15.12 20.29
N PHE A 673 -45.39 -15.80 19.31
CA PHE A 673 -46.11 -15.22 18.18
C PHE A 673 -47.54 -15.76 18.16
N GLY A 674 -48.47 -15.06 18.82
CA GLY A 674 -49.80 -15.60 19.07
C GLY A 674 -49.75 -16.95 19.78
N ASN A 675 -50.10 -18.03 19.09
CA ASN A 675 -50.08 -19.39 19.65
C ASN A 675 -48.76 -20.15 19.42
N LEU A 676 -47.85 -19.64 18.59
CA LEU A 676 -46.55 -20.25 18.33
C LEU A 676 -45.53 -19.78 19.37
N LYS A 677 -44.72 -20.69 19.90
CA LYS A 677 -43.57 -20.38 20.76
C LYS A 677 -42.32 -20.98 20.16
N VAL A 678 -41.25 -20.19 20.13
CA VAL A 678 -39.93 -20.61 19.64
C VAL A 678 -38.86 -20.28 20.68
N GLN A 679 -37.76 -21.04 20.64
CA GLN A 679 -36.58 -20.78 21.46
C GLN A 679 -35.54 -20.03 20.65
N SER A 680 -35.11 -18.88 21.17
CA SER A 680 -34.00 -18.11 20.62
C SER A 680 -32.70 -18.42 21.35
N ARG A 681 -31.60 -18.22 20.62
CA ARG A 681 -30.22 -18.29 21.10
C ARG A 681 -29.46 -17.07 20.60
N MET A 682 -28.61 -16.47 21.42
CA MET A 682 -27.73 -15.38 21.01
C MET A 682 -26.34 -15.88 20.66
N TYR A 683 -25.78 -15.33 19.58
CA TYR A 683 -24.41 -15.52 19.13
C TYR A 683 -23.71 -14.16 19.03
N ASP A 684 -22.45 -14.10 19.42
CA ASP A 684 -21.66 -12.86 19.36
C ASP A 684 -20.60 -12.93 18.25
N ILE A 685 -20.32 -11.78 17.65
CA ILE A 685 -19.11 -11.53 16.88
C ILE A 685 -18.39 -10.34 17.51
N ASP A 686 -17.08 -10.48 17.73
CA ASP A 686 -16.23 -9.37 18.16
C ASP A 686 -16.06 -8.32 17.07
N VAL A 687 -16.28 -7.05 17.45
CA VAL A 687 -16.02 -5.89 16.60
C VAL A 687 -14.92 -5.05 17.23
N THR A 688 -13.70 -5.26 16.77
CA THR A 688 -12.52 -4.56 17.30
C THR A 688 -12.35 -3.19 16.67
N GLY A 689 -12.07 -2.15 17.47
CA GLY A 689 -11.75 -0.80 17.02
C GLY A 689 -10.26 -0.57 16.77
N TYR A 690 -9.91 0.33 15.84
CA TYR A 690 -8.51 0.62 15.49
C TYR A 690 -7.70 1.12 16.69
N GLU A 691 -6.79 0.28 17.17
CA GLU A 691 -5.98 0.44 18.37
C GLU A 691 -6.77 0.72 19.66
N ASN A 692 -8.05 0.34 19.72
CA ASN A 692 -8.97 0.69 20.80
C ASN A 692 -9.77 -0.52 21.31
N ARG A 693 -10.91 -0.31 21.97
CA ARG A 693 -11.76 -1.36 22.57
C ARG A 693 -12.34 -2.34 21.54
N THR A 694 -12.83 -3.47 22.05
CA THR A 694 -13.65 -4.45 21.33
C THR A 694 -15.10 -4.37 21.81
N ASN A 695 -16.02 -4.16 20.87
CA ASN A 695 -17.47 -4.19 21.09
C ASN A 695 -18.07 -5.50 20.52
N LYS A 696 -19.39 -5.68 20.62
CA LYS A 696 -20.07 -6.89 20.17
C LYS A 696 -21.11 -6.61 19.07
N LEU A 697 -21.26 -7.58 18.17
CA LEU A 697 -22.44 -7.73 17.32
C LEU A 697 -23.23 -8.94 17.82
N HIS A 698 -24.39 -8.70 18.41
CA HIS A 698 -25.31 -9.72 18.89
C HIS A 698 -26.24 -10.18 17.77
N LEU A 699 -26.17 -11.46 17.43
CA LEU A 699 -26.97 -12.10 16.39
C LEU A 699 -27.90 -13.12 17.03
N PHE A 700 -29.21 -12.91 16.89
CA PHE A 700 -30.21 -13.85 17.39
C PHE A 700 -30.58 -14.89 16.35
N ASP A 701 -30.71 -16.13 16.83
CA ASP A 701 -31.01 -17.31 16.03
C ASP A 701 -32.13 -18.13 16.67
N ILE A 702 -32.87 -18.89 15.86
CA ILE A 702 -33.84 -19.87 16.36
C ILE A 702 -33.17 -21.23 16.52
N GLU A 703 -33.31 -21.88 17.68
CA GLU A 703 -32.60 -23.15 17.94
C GLU A 703 -33.04 -24.31 17.02
N SER A 704 -34.23 -24.20 16.43
CA SER A 704 -34.84 -25.23 15.59
C SER A 704 -34.70 -24.97 14.09
N VAL A 705 -33.84 -24.02 13.67
CA VAL A 705 -33.56 -23.76 12.25
C VAL A 705 -33.13 -25.06 11.55
N ASP A 706 -33.70 -25.31 10.37
CA ASP A 706 -33.47 -26.53 9.61
C ASP A 706 -33.10 -26.16 8.16
N GLU A 707 -31.80 -26.15 7.87
CA GLU A 707 -31.29 -25.82 6.54
C GLU A 707 -31.76 -26.80 5.45
N SER A 708 -32.18 -28.02 5.83
CA SER A 708 -32.57 -29.07 4.87
C SER A 708 -33.92 -28.83 4.20
N ILE A 709 -34.70 -27.84 4.67
CA ILE A 709 -35.98 -27.48 4.06
C ILE A 709 -35.80 -26.68 2.75
N MET A 710 -34.59 -26.19 2.48
CA MET A 710 -34.28 -25.45 1.25
C MET A 710 -34.12 -26.43 0.08
N GLU A 711 -34.75 -26.10 -1.06
CA GLU A 711 -34.67 -26.92 -2.27
C GLU A 711 -33.23 -27.05 -2.79
N PRO A 712 -32.80 -28.25 -3.21
CA PRO A 712 -31.46 -28.43 -3.80
C PRO A 712 -31.25 -27.56 -5.04
N GLY A 713 -30.21 -26.74 -5.03
CA GLY A 713 -29.82 -25.90 -6.17
C GLY A 713 -30.66 -24.63 -6.39
N GLY A 714 -31.53 -24.28 -5.43
CA GLY A 714 -32.32 -23.05 -5.43
C GLY A 714 -32.38 -22.40 -4.05
N ILE A 715 -33.34 -21.48 -3.86
CA ILE A 715 -33.58 -20.77 -2.60
C ILE A 715 -35.02 -20.90 -2.08
N ASN A 716 -35.83 -21.74 -2.72
CA ASN A 716 -37.22 -21.96 -2.32
C ASN A 716 -37.30 -22.84 -1.08
N PHE A 717 -38.27 -22.55 -0.21
CA PHE A 717 -38.62 -23.34 0.97
C PHE A 717 -40.06 -23.02 1.41
N ASP A 718 -40.62 -23.84 2.30
CA ASP A 718 -41.94 -23.56 2.90
C ASP A 718 -41.85 -22.36 3.84
N LYS A 719 -42.39 -21.21 3.41
CA LYS A 719 -42.41 -19.96 4.18
C LYS A 719 -43.30 -20.04 5.44
N THR A 720 -44.15 -21.06 5.57
CA THR A 720 -45.09 -21.20 6.69
C THR A 720 -44.55 -21.99 7.89
N ASP A 721 -43.48 -22.76 7.72
CA ASP A 721 -42.82 -23.50 8.81
C ASP A 721 -41.84 -22.59 9.60
N ILE A 722 -42.42 -21.61 10.29
CA ILE A 722 -41.68 -20.56 11.01
C ILE A 722 -40.66 -21.14 12.01
N ALA A 723 -40.97 -22.28 12.63
CA ALA A 723 -40.06 -22.90 13.59
C ALA A 723 -38.74 -23.36 12.95
N LYS A 724 -38.72 -23.59 11.64
CA LYS A 724 -37.57 -24.09 10.90
C LYS A 724 -36.88 -23.05 10.02
N ASN A 725 -37.60 -22.00 9.62
CA ASN A 725 -37.14 -21.10 8.55
C ASN A 725 -36.79 -19.68 9.01
N LEU A 726 -37.10 -19.30 10.26
CA LEU A 726 -37.13 -17.90 10.69
C LEU A 726 -35.83 -17.13 10.41
N THR A 727 -34.69 -17.75 10.67
CA THR A 727 -33.35 -17.17 10.45
C THR A 727 -32.61 -17.83 9.28
N LEU A 728 -33.33 -18.52 8.39
CA LEU A 728 -32.71 -19.20 7.26
C LEU A 728 -32.16 -18.21 6.21
N CYS A 729 -33.00 -17.25 5.78
CA CYS A 729 -32.67 -16.27 4.74
C CYS A 729 -32.92 -14.83 5.19
N LEU A 730 -32.04 -13.93 4.75
CA LEU A 730 -32.24 -12.49 4.79
C LEU A 730 -33.21 -12.09 3.67
N TYR A 731 -34.23 -11.30 4.01
CA TYR A 731 -35.20 -10.77 3.06
C TYR A 731 -35.84 -11.86 2.17
N PRO A 732 -36.50 -12.87 2.79
CA PRO A 732 -37.20 -13.91 2.02
C PRO A 732 -38.22 -13.28 1.07
N ASP A 733 -38.46 -13.95 -0.05
CA ASP A 733 -39.41 -13.52 -1.07
C ASP A 733 -40.79 -13.23 -0.45
N ASP A 734 -41.21 -11.97 -0.53
CA ASP A 734 -42.41 -11.37 0.05
C ASP A 734 -43.47 -11.01 -1.01
N SER A 735 -43.38 -11.64 -2.20
CA SER A 735 -44.38 -11.50 -3.26
C SER A 735 -45.74 -12.12 -2.94
N ASP A 736 -45.85 -12.93 -1.87
CA ASP A 736 -47.07 -13.57 -1.40
C ASP A 736 -47.37 -13.27 0.09
N GLU A 737 -48.57 -13.65 0.57
CA GLU A 737 -48.95 -13.44 1.98
C GLU A 737 -47.99 -14.15 2.95
N ALA A 738 -47.54 -15.37 2.63
CA ALA A 738 -46.69 -16.15 3.52
C ALA A 738 -45.32 -15.48 3.73
N GLY A 739 -44.73 -14.92 2.68
CA GLY A 739 -43.49 -14.16 2.73
C GLY A 739 -43.65 -12.87 3.52
N ASN A 740 -44.71 -12.10 3.27
CA ASN A 740 -45.04 -10.91 4.06
C ASN A 740 -45.13 -11.22 5.56
N LEU A 741 -45.83 -12.30 5.94
CA LEU A 741 -45.91 -12.72 7.34
C LEU A 741 -44.54 -13.12 7.90
N LEU A 742 -43.74 -13.89 7.15
CA LEU A 742 -42.39 -14.30 7.56
C LEU A 742 -41.49 -13.09 7.86
N ARG A 743 -41.56 -12.01 7.06
CA ARG A 743 -40.83 -10.76 7.33
C ARG A 743 -41.23 -10.15 8.68
N ILE A 744 -42.52 -10.12 9.03
CA ILE A 744 -43.01 -9.65 10.33
C ILE A 744 -42.50 -10.56 11.47
N TYR A 745 -42.52 -11.89 11.28
CA TYR A 745 -41.95 -12.83 12.25
C TYR A 745 -40.47 -12.52 12.51
N GLN A 746 -39.67 -12.31 11.45
CA GLN A 746 -38.24 -11.97 11.56
C GLN A 746 -38.01 -10.67 12.32
N GLN A 747 -38.70 -9.60 11.93
CA GLN A 747 -38.58 -8.30 12.56
C GLN A 747 -38.96 -8.37 14.04
N TYR A 748 -40.09 -9.02 14.38
CA TYR A 748 -40.48 -9.14 15.78
C TYR A 748 -39.51 -10.01 16.58
N PHE A 749 -39.01 -11.11 16.00
CA PHE A 749 -38.01 -11.96 16.66
C PHE A 749 -36.75 -11.20 17.03
N MET A 750 -36.23 -10.38 16.11
CA MET A 750 -35.07 -9.52 16.33
C MET A 750 -35.32 -8.53 17.47
N VAL A 751 -36.40 -7.75 17.39
CA VAL A 751 -36.66 -6.69 18.38
C VAL A 751 -37.08 -7.23 19.74
N ALA A 752 -37.79 -8.36 19.81
CA ALA A 752 -38.20 -8.97 21.08
C ALA A 752 -37.00 -9.53 21.85
N ASN A 753 -36.03 -10.09 21.15
CA ASN A 753 -34.77 -10.49 21.76
C ASN A 753 -33.91 -9.28 22.15
N GLY A 754 -33.76 -8.31 21.26
CA GLY A 754 -32.98 -7.09 21.53
C GLY A 754 -33.52 -6.30 22.72
N ALA A 755 -34.84 -6.10 22.79
CA ALA A 755 -35.46 -5.38 23.89
C ALA A 755 -35.23 -6.08 25.25
N LYS A 756 -35.31 -7.41 25.30
CA LYS A 756 -35.01 -8.17 26.53
C LYS A 756 -33.54 -8.04 26.93
N LEU A 757 -32.62 -8.20 25.99
CA LEU A 757 -31.19 -8.02 26.22
C LEU A 757 -30.88 -6.64 26.81
N ILE A 758 -31.42 -5.58 26.21
CA ILE A 758 -31.19 -4.20 26.65
C ILE A 758 -31.70 -3.98 28.08
N LEU A 759 -32.91 -4.47 28.41
CA LEU A 759 -33.46 -4.34 29.76
C LEU A 759 -32.66 -5.15 30.78
N ASP A 760 -32.21 -6.36 30.43
CA ASP A 760 -31.42 -7.21 31.32
C ASP A 760 -30.03 -6.62 31.59
N GLU A 761 -29.35 -6.08 30.57
CA GLU A 761 -28.08 -5.38 30.74
C GLU A 761 -28.23 -4.10 31.57
N ALA A 762 -29.27 -3.30 31.33
CA ALA A 762 -29.55 -2.10 32.12
C ALA A 762 -29.78 -2.45 33.61
N LYS A 763 -30.58 -3.48 33.89
CA LYS A 763 -30.81 -3.97 35.27
C LYS A 763 -29.53 -4.49 35.90
N ALA A 764 -28.70 -5.23 35.16
CA ALA A 764 -27.40 -5.71 35.64
C ALA A 764 -26.45 -4.55 36.01
N LYS A 765 -26.57 -3.41 35.32
CA LYS A 765 -25.86 -2.15 35.63
C LYS A 765 -26.54 -1.29 36.71
N GLY A 766 -27.65 -1.76 37.29
CA GLY A 766 -28.33 -1.12 38.42
C GLY A 766 -29.48 -0.18 38.06
N SER A 767 -29.93 -0.14 36.80
CA SER A 767 -31.12 0.63 36.39
C SER A 767 -32.37 0.11 37.11
N ASN A 768 -33.24 1.04 37.51
CA ASN A 768 -34.59 0.74 38.00
C ASN A 768 -35.65 0.76 36.89
N LEU A 769 -35.22 0.84 35.62
CA LEU A 769 -36.02 0.97 34.40
C LEU A 769 -36.77 2.29 34.21
N HIS A 770 -37.02 3.08 35.25
CA HIS A 770 -37.51 4.45 35.10
C HIS A 770 -36.40 5.37 34.56
N ASP A 771 -35.15 5.06 34.90
CA ASP A 771 -33.93 5.74 34.46
C ASP A 771 -33.29 5.09 33.21
N LEU A 772 -34.03 4.28 32.45
CA LEU A 772 -33.48 3.50 31.33
C LEU A 772 -32.70 4.36 30.31
N ALA A 773 -33.11 5.60 30.07
CA ALA A 773 -32.44 6.53 29.16
C ALA A 773 -31.01 6.94 29.60
N ASP A 774 -30.67 6.77 30.88
CA ASP A 774 -29.32 6.99 31.41
C ASP A 774 -28.40 5.78 31.16
N TYR A 775 -28.97 4.62 30.82
CA TYR A 775 -28.25 3.36 30.62
C TYR A 775 -28.26 2.88 29.17
N ALA A 776 -29.28 3.23 28.38
CA ALA A 776 -29.45 2.76 27.02
C ALA A 776 -29.82 3.89 26.04
N ALA A 777 -29.21 3.89 24.86
CA ALA A 777 -29.68 4.57 23.67
C ALA A 777 -29.95 3.53 22.57
N VAL A 778 -31.09 3.59 21.90
CA VAL A 778 -31.47 2.62 20.87
C VAL A 778 -31.59 3.33 19.53
N GLN A 779 -30.72 2.99 18.59
CA GLN A 779 -30.82 3.47 17.22
C GLN A 779 -31.60 2.47 16.36
N ILE A 780 -32.72 2.91 15.80
CA ILE A 780 -33.59 2.17 14.90
C ILE A 780 -33.12 2.49 13.47
N ASN A 781 -32.48 1.50 12.82
CA ASN A 781 -31.93 1.63 11.48
C ASN A 781 -32.98 1.26 10.41
N ASP A 782 -33.62 2.28 9.83
CA ASP A 782 -34.81 2.13 8.96
C ASP A 782 -36.02 1.52 9.69
N THR A 783 -37.10 1.15 8.99
CA THR A 783 -38.36 0.70 9.64
C THR A 783 -38.37 -0.76 10.13
N HIS A 784 -37.38 -1.56 9.76
CA HIS A 784 -37.34 -2.97 10.15
C HIS A 784 -37.42 -3.22 11.67
N PRO A 785 -36.79 -2.39 12.54
CA PRO A 785 -36.86 -2.55 13.98
C PRO A 785 -37.95 -1.71 14.66
N SER A 786 -38.88 -1.06 13.95
CA SER A 786 -39.88 -0.15 14.57
C SER A 786 -40.71 -0.81 15.69
N MET A 787 -40.93 -2.13 15.59
CA MET A 787 -41.63 -2.91 16.62
C MET A 787 -40.91 -2.95 17.97
N VAL A 788 -39.67 -2.48 18.08
CA VAL A 788 -38.96 -2.34 19.37
C VAL A 788 -39.68 -1.36 20.30
N ILE A 789 -40.29 -0.30 19.76
CA ILE A 789 -41.04 0.71 20.53
C ILE A 789 -42.23 0.07 21.26
N PRO A 790 -43.22 -0.54 20.58
CA PRO A 790 -44.34 -1.18 21.26
C PRO A 790 -43.91 -2.37 22.13
N GLU A 791 -42.84 -3.09 21.79
CA GLU A 791 -42.34 -4.19 22.63
C GLU A 791 -41.71 -3.70 23.94
N PHE A 792 -40.93 -2.62 23.93
CA PHE A 792 -40.43 -2.01 25.18
C PHE A 792 -41.58 -1.56 26.07
N ILE A 793 -42.58 -0.87 25.50
CA ILE A 793 -43.75 -0.43 26.27
C ILE A 793 -44.46 -1.64 26.89
N ARG A 794 -44.58 -2.75 26.15
CA ARG A 794 -45.16 -4.00 26.66
C ARG A 794 -44.36 -4.56 27.84
N LEU A 795 -43.03 -4.62 27.71
CA LEU A 795 -42.13 -5.17 28.73
C LEU A 795 -42.09 -4.28 29.98
N LEU A 796 -41.93 -2.97 29.83
CA LEU A 796 -41.95 -2.01 30.94
C LEU A 796 -43.29 -2.03 31.68
N THR A 797 -44.41 -2.14 30.97
CA THR A 797 -45.73 -2.27 31.60
C THR A 797 -45.85 -3.59 32.38
N ALA A 798 -45.25 -4.67 31.90
CA ALA A 798 -45.20 -5.94 32.62
C ALA A 798 -44.34 -5.87 33.90
N GLU A 799 -43.35 -4.98 33.94
CA GLU A 799 -42.54 -4.66 35.13
C GLU A 799 -43.24 -3.70 36.11
N GLY A 800 -44.48 -3.26 35.80
CA GLY A 800 -45.30 -2.41 36.67
C GLY A 800 -45.21 -0.92 36.38
N ILE A 801 -44.49 -0.49 35.33
CA ILE A 801 -44.45 0.91 34.89
C ILE A 801 -45.77 1.27 34.20
N SER A 802 -46.30 2.46 34.45
CA SER A 802 -47.56 2.86 33.82
C SER A 802 -47.39 3.01 32.30
N PHE A 803 -48.44 2.78 31.52
CA PHE A 803 -48.35 2.90 30.05
C PHE A 803 -47.86 4.28 29.58
N ASP A 804 -48.32 5.35 30.23
CA ASP A 804 -47.96 6.71 29.87
C ASP A 804 -46.47 6.96 30.15
N GLU A 805 -45.99 6.56 31.33
CA GLU A 805 -44.58 6.64 31.70
C GLU A 805 -43.68 5.76 30.82
N ALA A 806 -44.11 4.53 30.52
CA ALA A 806 -43.38 3.64 29.61
C ALA A 806 -43.24 4.26 28.20
N THR A 807 -44.26 4.96 27.73
CA THR A 807 -44.22 5.67 26.44
C THR A 807 -43.20 6.82 26.47
N GLU A 808 -43.12 7.57 27.57
CA GLU A 808 -42.14 8.65 27.76
C GLU A 808 -40.72 8.09 27.80
N ILE A 809 -40.46 7.07 28.63
CA ILE A 809 -39.15 6.40 28.72
C ILE A 809 -38.68 5.92 27.34
N VAL A 810 -39.54 5.22 26.60
CA VAL A 810 -39.20 4.69 25.27
C VAL A 810 -38.92 5.81 24.27
N THR A 811 -39.66 6.92 24.34
CA THR A 811 -39.40 8.08 23.48
C THR A 811 -38.01 8.67 23.73
N GLU A 812 -37.58 8.76 25.00
CA GLU A 812 -36.24 9.25 25.37
C GLU A 812 -35.11 8.26 25.01
N VAL A 813 -35.39 6.95 25.01
CA VAL A 813 -34.39 5.91 24.70
C VAL A 813 -34.18 5.74 23.19
N CYS A 814 -35.24 5.83 22.38
CA CYS A 814 -35.21 5.49 20.96
C CYS A 814 -34.92 6.71 20.05
N ALA A 815 -34.14 6.47 19.00
CA ALA A 815 -33.87 7.39 17.89
C ALA A 815 -34.01 6.65 16.54
N TYR A 816 -34.48 7.35 15.50
CA TYR A 816 -34.80 6.77 14.19
C TYR A 816 -33.94 7.38 13.07
N THR A 817 -33.30 6.52 12.28
CA THR A 817 -32.64 6.93 11.02
C THR A 817 -33.49 6.49 9.84
N ASN A 818 -33.89 7.43 8.99
CA ASN A 818 -34.56 7.12 7.73
C ASN A 818 -33.54 6.97 6.59
N HIS A 819 -33.62 5.85 5.87
CA HIS A 819 -32.79 5.57 4.68
C HIS A 819 -33.58 5.60 3.37
N THR A 820 -34.88 5.89 3.43
CA THR A 820 -35.82 5.87 2.30
C THR A 820 -36.31 7.27 1.98
N ILE A 821 -36.23 7.70 0.72
CA ILE A 821 -36.74 9.03 0.33
C ILE A 821 -38.27 9.01 0.28
N LEU A 822 -38.84 8.15 -0.56
CA LEU A 822 -40.27 8.15 -0.88
C LEU A 822 -41.14 7.69 0.31
N ALA A 823 -42.00 8.57 0.82
CA ALA A 823 -42.89 8.24 1.93
C ALA A 823 -43.88 7.11 1.59
N GLU A 824 -44.24 6.95 0.31
CA GLU A 824 -45.07 5.83 -0.14
C GLU A 824 -44.37 4.48 0.01
N ALA A 825 -43.04 4.45 -0.10
CA ALA A 825 -42.20 3.26 -0.01
C ALA A 825 -41.84 2.89 1.44
N LEU A 826 -42.19 3.73 2.41
CA LEU A 826 -42.06 3.39 3.84
C LEU A 826 -42.99 2.23 4.19
N GLU A 827 -42.46 1.34 5.03
CA GLU A 827 -43.08 0.07 5.37
C GLU A 827 -44.44 0.22 6.04
N LYS A 828 -45.42 -0.53 5.52
CA LYS A 828 -46.81 -0.55 6.00
C LYS A 828 -47.28 -1.99 6.13
N TRP A 829 -47.74 -2.36 7.31
CA TRP A 829 -48.30 -3.69 7.55
C TRP A 829 -49.82 -3.64 7.68
N PRO A 830 -50.58 -4.52 6.98
CA PRO A 830 -51.98 -4.70 7.28
C PRO A 830 -52.15 -5.09 8.75
N LEU A 831 -53.06 -4.41 9.45
CA LEU A 831 -53.31 -4.66 10.87
C LEU A 831 -53.69 -6.14 11.12
N ALA A 832 -54.40 -6.76 10.17
CA ALA A 832 -54.75 -8.17 10.20
C ALA A 832 -53.51 -9.11 10.22
N TYR A 833 -52.41 -8.72 9.57
CA TYR A 833 -51.16 -9.50 9.60
C TYR A 833 -50.50 -9.40 10.98
N LEU A 834 -50.47 -8.20 11.57
CA LEU A 834 -49.98 -8.01 12.94
C LEU A 834 -50.87 -8.74 13.97
N GLU A 835 -52.19 -8.79 13.77
CA GLU A 835 -53.10 -9.57 14.62
C GLU A 835 -52.84 -11.08 14.52
N LYS A 836 -52.35 -11.58 13.38
CA LYS A 836 -51.97 -12.98 13.17
C LYS A 836 -50.62 -13.32 13.80
N VAL A 837 -49.61 -12.46 13.64
CA VAL A 837 -48.22 -12.73 14.03
C VAL A 837 -47.93 -12.26 15.46
N VAL A 838 -48.32 -11.03 15.81
CA VAL A 838 -48.02 -10.36 17.07
C VAL A 838 -49.28 -9.76 17.74
N PRO A 839 -50.32 -10.57 18.03
CA PRO A 839 -51.56 -10.07 18.63
C PRO A 839 -51.34 -9.35 19.97
N GLN A 840 -50.24 -9.64 20.67
CA GLN A 840 -49.86 -8.96 21.92
C GLN A 840 -49.43 -7.50 21.73
N LEU A 841 -48.92 -7.11 20.55
CA LEU A 841 -48.51 -5.72 20.28
C LEU A 841 -49.67 -4.86 19.77
N VAL A 842 -50.68 -5.47 19.14
CA VAL A 842 -51.79 -4.74 18.52
C VAL A 842 -52.54 -3.82 19.50
N PRO A 843 -52.88 -4.23 20.75
CA PRO A 843 -53.48 -3.32 21.72
C PRO A 843 -52.61 -2.11 22.06
N ILE A 844 -51.28 -2.28 22.07
CA ILE A 844 -50.32 -1.20 22.34
C ILE A 844 -50.31 -0.24 21.16
N ILE A 845 -50.18 -0.75 19.93
CA ILE A 845 -50.20 0.08 18.71
C ILE A 845 -51.51 0.87 18.60
N LYS A 846 -52.67 0.24 18.86
CA LYS A 846 -53.97 0.93 18.88
C LYS A 846 -54.02 2.06 19.92
N LYS A 847 -53.44 1.84 21.11
CA LYS A 847 -53.40 2.85 22.17
C LYS A 847 -52.41 3.99 21.87
N LEU A 848 -51.31 3.69 21.19
CA LEU A 848 -50.38 4.70 20.69
C LEU A 848 -51.06 5.57 19.62
N ASP A 849 -51.72 4.95 18.64
CA ASP A 849 -52.51 5.67 17.62
C ASP A 849 -53.63 6.53 18.24
N GLU A 850 -54.33 6.02 19.25
CA GLU A 850 -55.33 6.79 20.01
C GLU A 850 -54.72 8.05 20.65
N LYS A 851 -53.54 7.96 21.27
CA LYS A 851 -52.83 9.12 21.83
C LYS A 851 -52.45 10.12 20.74
N VAL A 852 -52.00 9.67 19.57
CA VAL A 852 -51.70 10.53 18.42
C VAL A 852 -52.95 11.27 17.94
N ARG A 853 -54.08 10.57 17.74
CA ARG A 853 -55.36 11.15 17.31
C ARG A 853 -55.98 12.12 18.32
N ASN A 854 -55.72 11.89 19.60
CA ASN A 854 -56.13 12.81 20.66
C ASN A 854 -55.31 14.11 20.64
N ARG A 855 -54.04 14.04 20.22
CA ARG A 855 -53.12 15.19 20.13
C ARG A 855 -53.21 15.95 18.81
N TYR A 856 -53.39 15.25 17.68
CA TYR A 856 -53.35 15.83 16.32
C TYR A 856 -54.60 15.51 15.51
N LYS A 857 -55.05 16.49 14.71
CA LYS A 857 -56.23 16.37 13.82
C LYS A 857 -55.88 16.09 12.37
N ASP A 858 -54.61 16.19 12.00
CA ASP A 858 -54.12 15.83 10.68
C ASP A 858 -54.06 14.31 10.55
N GLU A 859 -54.81 13.73 9.62
CA GLU A 859 -54.86 12.27 9.44
C GLU A 859 -53.58 11.71 8.80
N SER A 860 -52.79 12.55 8.12
CA SER A 860 -51.55 12.14 7.44
C SER A 860 -50.44 11.71 8.41
N VAL A 861 -50.56 12.07 9.69
CA VAL A 861 -49.62 11.67 10.75
C VAL A 861 -50.16 10.51 11.60
N TYR A 862 -51.30 9.92 11.27
CA TYR A 862 -51.83 8.79 12.05
C TYR A 862 -51.01 7.52 11.85
N ILE A 863 -50.90 6.71 12.91
CA ILE A 863 -50.14 5.45 12.87
C ILE A 863 -50.95 4.38 12.12
N ILE A 864 -52.26 4.34 12.36
CA ILE A 864 -53.17 3.43 11.65
C ILE A 864 -54.00 4.25 10.67
N ASP A 865 -53.92 3.92 9.38
CA ASP A 865 -54.71 4.61 8.37
C ASP A 865 -56.14 4.07 8.23
N LYS A 866 -56.93 4.72 7.38
CA LYS A 866 -58.32 4.35 7.08
C LYS A 866 -58.47 2.94 6.50
N ASP A 867 -57.42 2.42 5.85
CA ASP A 867 -57.39 1.11 5.20
C ASP A 867 -56.88 0.02 6.17
N GLN A 868 -56.77 0.33 7.47
CA GLN A 868 -56.25 -0.55 8.51
C GLN A 868 -54.82 -1.02 8.24
N ARG A 869 -53.97 -0.14 7.71
CA ARG A 869 -52.52 -0.38 7.64
C ARG A 869 -51.83 0.39 8.75
N VAL A 870 -50.83 -0.24 9.36
CA VAL A 870 -49.94 0.35 10.36
C VAL A 870 -48.71 0.88 9.65
N HIS A 871 -48.48 2.18 9.77
CA HIS A 871 -47.32 2.88 9.19
C HIS A 871 -46.17 2.83 10.18
N MET A 872 -45.16 2.00 9.90
CA MET A 872 -44.10 1.70 10.88
C MET A 872 -43.23 2.94 11.16
N ALA A 873 -42.86 3.69 10.12
CA ALA A 873 -42.15 4.96 10.27
C ALA A 873 -42.92 6.01 11.09
N HIS A 874 -44.27 5.99 11.06
CA HIS A 874 -45.05 6.93 11.86
C HIS A 874 -44.94 6.62 13.36
N ILE A 875 -44.82 5.33 13.73
CA ILE A 875 -44.54 4.93 15.12
C ILE A 875 -43.18 5.50 15.54
N ASP A 876 -42.17 5.31 14.70
CA ASP A 876 -40.80 5.76 14.98
C ASP A 876 -40.72 7.27 15.17
N ILE A 877 -41.31 8.04 14.27
CA ILE A 877 -41.27 9.52 14.35
C ILE A 877 -42.02 10.04 15.59
N HIS A 878 -43.15 9.44 15.94
CA HIS A 878 -43.91 9.85 17.13
C HIS A 878 -43.18 9.53 18.44
N TYR A 879 -42.59 8.34 18.53
CA TYR A 879 -42.09 7.74 19.78
C TYR A 879 -40.58 7.52 19.80
N SER A 880 -39.84 8.43 19.16
CA SER A 880 -38.39 8.62 19.31
C SER A 880 -38.08 10.09 19.63
N HIS A 881 -36.94 10.36 20.25
CA HIS A 881 -36.52 11.74 20.54
C HIS A 881 -35.77 12.40 19.38
N SER A 882 -35.34 11.63 18.37
CA SER A 882 -34.57 12.11 17.22
C SER A 882 -34.95 11.35 15.95
N VAL A 883 -35.08 12.09 14.85
CA VAL A 883 -35.26 11.56 13.49
C VAL A 883 -34.17 12.15 12.61
N ASN A 884 -33.36 11.33 11.95
CA ASN A 884 -32.33 11.85 11.07
C ASN A 884 -32.33 11.25 9.66
N GLY A 885 -32.01 12.10 8.68
CA GLY A 885 -31.62 11.67 7.34
C GLY A 885 -30.12 11.40 7.24
N VAL A 886 -29.70 10.98 6.05
CA VAL A 886 -28.39 10.32 5.82
C VAL A 886 -27.47 11.05 4.82
N ALA A 887 -27.94 12.19 4.33
CA ALA A 887 -27.22 13.20 3.55
C ALA A 887 -27.98 14.52 3.70
N TYR A 888 -27.31 15.65 3.47
CA TYR A 888 -27.92 16.97 3.64
C TYR A 888 -29.18 17.15 2.76
N LEU A 889 -29.04 17.00 1.44
CA LEU A 889 -30.16 17.14 0.50
C LEU A 889 -31.32 16.19 0.84
N HIS A 890 -31.01 14.95 1.19
CA HIS A 890 -32.03 13.98 1.59
C HIS A 890 -32.81 14.47 2.81
N THR A 891 -32.13 15.01 3.82
CA THR A 891 -32.79 15.53 5.02
C THR A 891 -33.69 16.72 4.71
N GLU A 892 -33.27 17.61 3.80
CA GLU A 892 -34.10 18.73 3.38
C GLU A 892 -35.34 18.25 2.60
N ILE A 893 -35.20 17.25 1.72
CA ILE A 893 -36.34 16.61 1.03
C ILE A 893 -37.33 16.02 2.05
N LEU A 894 -36.85 15.35 3.11
CA LEU A 894 -37.73 14.83 4.16
C LEU A 894 -38.50 15.95 4.87
N LYS A 895 -37.86 17.09 5.16
CA LYS A 895 -38.49 18.21 5.86
C LYS A 895 -39.46 18.98 4.97
N ASP A 896 -39.14 19.16 3.69
CA ASP A 896 -39.86 20.07 2.80
C ASP A 896 -40.98 19.37 2.02
N SER A 897 -40.85 18.07 1.72
CA SER A 897 -41.87 17.29 1.02
C SER A 897 -42.32 16.05 1.79
N GLU A 898 -41.48 15.02 1.87
CA GLU A 898 -41.92 13.63 2.16
C GLU A 898 -42.46 13.44 3.58
N LEU A 899 -41.81 14.03 4.58
CA LEU A 899 -42.20 13.98 6.00
C LEU A 899 -42.56 15.37 6.54
N ASN A 900 -42.93 16.31 5.66
CA ASN A 900 -43.21 17.70 6.01
C ASN A 900 -44.29 17.84 7.08
N ASN A 901 -45.34 17.00 7.06
CA ASN A 901 -46.40 17.05 8.06
C ASN A 901 -45.92 16.64 9.45
N PHE A 902 -44.95 15.73 9.54
CA PHE A 902 -44.26 15.41 10.80
C PHE A 902 -43.31 16.52 11.23
N TYR A 903 -42.57 17.11 10.30
CA TYR A 903 -41.65 18.23 10.59
C TYR A 903 -42.40 19.44 11.16
N LYS A 904 -43.61 19.74 10.67
CA LYS A 904 -44.46 20.81 11.22
C LYS A 904 -44.83 20.62 12.70
N ILE A 905 -44.95 19.38 13.16
CA ILE A 905 -45.34 19.06 14.55
C ILE A 905 -44.16 18.73 15.46
N TYR A 906 -43.00 18.34 14.90
CA TYR A 906 -41.79 17.98 15.62
C TYR A 906 -40.51 18.58 14.97
N PRO A 907 -40.44 19.90 14.73
CA PRO A 907 -39.29 20.49 14.03
C PRO A 907 -37.96 20.23 14.74
N GLU A 908 -37.97 20.10 16.06
CA GLU A 908 -36.80 19.86 16.91
C GLU A 908 -36.20 18.44 16.77
N LYS A 909 -36.97 17.46 16.29
CA LYS A 909 -36.49 16.07 16.16
C LYS A 909 -35.62 15.86 14.92
N PHE A 910 -35.87 16.61 13.85
CA PHE A 910 -35.28 16.38 12.54
C PHE A 910 -33.86 16.94 12.43
N ASN A 911 -32.88 16.07 12.16
CA ASN A 911 -31.49 16.45 11.94
C ASN A 911 -30.83 15.66 10.79
N ASN A 912 -29.61 16.03 10.40
CA ASN A 912 -28.83 15.32 9.37
C ASN A 912 -27.64 14.60 10.03
N LYS A 913 -27.34 13.41 9.53
CA LYS A 913 -26.10 12.69 9.79
C LYS A 913 -25.61 12.08 8.48
N THR A 914 -24.81 12.83 7.72
CA THR A 914 -24.27 12.35 6.45
C THR A 914 -23.49 11.06 6.69
N ASN A 915 -23.80 10.04 5.88
CA ASN A 915 -23.14 8.74 5.95
C ASN A 915 -21.61 8.82 5.82
N GLY A 916 -20.95 7.75 6.22
CA GLY A 916 -19.51 7.60 6.06
C GLY A 916 -19.09 6.13 5.93
N ILE A 917 -17.82 5.93 5.62
CA ILE A 917 -17.21 4.62 5.43
C ILE A 917 -15.98 4.46 6.34
N THR A 918 -15.72 3.24 6.79
CA THR A 918 -14.50 2.97 7.58
C THR A 918 -13.27 2.96 6.68
N PHE A 919 -12.27 3.78 7.02
CA PHE A 919 -11.03 3.85 6.24
C PHE A 919 -10.11 2.64 6.50
N ARG A 920 -10.32 1.91 7.60
CA ARG A 920 -9.53 0.70 7.91
C ARG A 920 -9.74 -0.35 6.83
N ARG A 921 -11.00 -0.61 6.46
CA ARG A 921 -11.31 -1.51 5.34
C ARG A 921 -11.07 -0.86 3.99
N TRP A 922 -11.64 0.32 3.74
CA TRP A 922 -11.74 0.88 2.38
C TRP A 922 -10.52 1.69 1.91
N LEU A 923 -9.48 1.81 2.73
CA LEU A 923 -8.18 2.35 2.36
C LEU A 923 -7.03 1.50 2.88
N LEU A 924 -6.93 1.27 4.21
CA LEU A 924 -5.74 0.62 4.79
C LEU A 924 -5.57 -0.83 4.33
N HIS A 925 -6.66 -1.60 4.25
CA HIS A 925 -6.62 -2.96 3.69
C HIS A 925 -6.85 -2.97 2.17
N CYS A 926 -7.87 -2.27 1.71
CA CYS A 926 -8.32 -2.31 0.31
C CYS A 926 -7.27 -1.75 -0.66
N ASN A 927 -6.45 -0.77 -0.25
CA ASN A 927 -5.45 -0.13 -1.11
C ASN A 927 -4.17 0.20 -0.32
N GLU A 928 -3.49 -0.85 0.15
CA GLU A 928 -2.26 -0.75 0.95
C GLU A 928 -1.19 0.12 0.29
N GLN A 929 -1.05 0.07 -1.04
CA GLN A 929 -0.09 0.88 -1.78
C GLN A 929 -0.39 2.38 -1.66
N LEU A 930 -1.65 2.77 -1.83
CA LEU A 930 -2.07 4.17 -1.66
C LEU A 930 -1.95 4.60 -0.19
N ALA A 931 -2.35 3.75 0.76
CA ALA A 931 -2.24 4.04 2.19
C ALA A 931 -0.78 4.26 2.63
N ALA A 932 0.14 3.43 2.15
CA ALA A 932 1.58 3.59 2.38
C ALA A 932 2.10 4.89 1.76
N TYR A 933 1.67 5.23 0.54
CA TYR A 933 2.12 6.44 -0.13
C TYR A 933 1.59 7.72 0.52
N ILE A 934 0.31 7.74 0.95
CA ILE A 934 -0.22 8.84 1.76
C ILE A 934 0.59 9.00 3.06
N THR A 935 0.95 7.88 3.70
CA THR A 935 1.80 7.91 4.91
C THR A 935 3.18 8.52 4.64
N GLU A 936 3.78 8.22 3.50
CA GLU A 936 5.06 8.81 3.06
C GLU A 936 4.96 10.33 2.88
N LEU A 937 3.86 10.82 2.31
CA LEU A 937 3.66 12.23 1.96
C LEU A 937 3.25 13.13 3.13
N ILE A 938 2.37 12.62 4.02
CA ILE A 938 1.74 13.43 5.08
C ILE A 938 1.84 12.80 6.48
N GLY A 939 2.50 11.64 6.63
CA GLY A 939 2.57 10.89 7.88
C GLY A 939 1.34 10.00 8.12
N ASP A 940 1.36 9.23 9.20
CA ASP A 940 0.32 8.24 9.56
C ASP A 940 -0.88 8.83 10.31
N GLY A 941 -0.85 10.14 10.60
CA GLY A 941 -1.89 10.81 11.39
C GLY A 941 -3.31 10.67 10.81
N TYR A 942 -3.44 10.52 9.48
CA TYR A 942 -4.73 10.37 8.81
C TYR A 942 -5.48 9.08 9.18
N LYS A 943 -4.75 8.06 9.67
CA LYS A 943 -5.34 6.78 10.08
C LYS A 943 -6.26 6.92 11.30
N LYS A 944 -6.02 7.94 12.14
CA LYS A 944 -6.82 8.29 13.32
C LYS A 944 -7.67 9.54 13.14
N ASP A 945 -7.27 10.41 12.21
CA ASP A 945 -7.93 11.68 11.92
C ASP A 945 -8.00 11.91 10.41
N ALA A 946 -9.11 11.50 9.81
CA ALA A 946 -9.29 11.50 8.37
C ALA A 946 -9.23 12.91 7.74
N GLU A 947 -9.45 13.99 8.50
CA GLU A 947 -9.37 15.36 7.97
C GLU A 947 -7.95 15.72 7.48
N LYS A 948 -6.92 15.04 8.00
CA LYS A 948 -5.53 15.25 7.58
C LYS A 948 -5.26 14.87 6.13
N LEU A 949 -6.17 14.14 5.46
CA LEU A 949 -6.07 13.93 4.01
C LEU A 949 -6.06 15.26 3.23
N ASN A 950 -6.61 16.35 3.79
CA ASN A 950 -6.54 17.68 3.18
C ASN A 950 -5.09 18.15 2.95
N ASP A 951 -4.12 17.67 3.73
CA ASP A 951 -2.71 18.03 3.57
C ASP A 951 -2.12 17.54 2.24
N LEU A 952 -2.78 16.60 1.55
CA LEU A 952 -2.40 16.17 0.21
C LEU A 952 -2.57 17.28 -0.84
N ALA A 953 -3.39 18.31 -0.56
CA ALA A 953 -3.59 19.44 -1.47
C ALA A 953 -2.28 20.21 -1.79
N LYS A 954 -1.26 20.13 -0.91
CA LYS A 954 0.05 20.75 -1.16
C LYS A 954 0.83 20.14 -2.33
N PHE A 955 0.42 18.95 -2.80
CA PHE A 955 1.03 18.24 -3.92
C PHE A 955 0.24 18.38 -5.23
N TYR A 956 -0.72 19.31 -5.30
CA TYR A 956 -1.58 19.49 -6.46
C TYR A 956 -0.83 19.70 -7.79
N ASP A 957 0.33 20.36 -7.76
CA ASP A 957 1.18 20.61 -8.93
C ASP A 957 2.47 19.77 -8.93
N ASP A 958 2.57 18.75 -8.08
CA ASP A 958 3.75 17.88 -8.00
C ASP A 958 3.63 16.70 -8.98
N ASP A 959 4.31 16.80 -10.12
CA ASP A 959 4.25 15.80 -11.20
C ASP A 959 4.74 14.41 -10.75
N ALA A 960 5.66 14.32 -9.80
CA ALA A 960 6.13 13.04 -9.29
C ALA A 960 5.06 12.36 -8.43
N VAL A 961 4.37 13.14 -7.60
CA VAL A 961 3.24 12.64 -6.78
C VAL A 961 2.07 12.21 -7.64
N LEU A 962 1.69 13.04 -8.61
CA LEU A 962 0.61 12.74 -9.55
C LEU A 962 0.92 11.47 -10.36
N GLY A 963 2.15 11.35 -10.89
CA GLY A 963 2.61 10.15 -11.58
C GLY A 963 2.53 8.90 -10.71
N LYS A 964 2.99 8.99 -9.46
CA LYS A 964 2.97 7.85 -8.53
C LYS A 964 1.55 7.39 -8.16
N ILE A 965 0.59 8.31 -8.01
CA ILE A 965 -0.82 7.96 -7.77
C ILE A 965 -1.40 7.21 -8.98
N MET A 966 -1.07 7.63 -10.20
CA MET A 966 -1.49 6.94 -11.42
C MET A 966 -0.83 5.56 -11.57
N ASP A 967 0.43 5.41 -11.17
CA ASP A 967 1.10 4.10 -11.14
C ASP A 967 0.41 3.14 -10.16
N ILE A 968 0.05 3.63 -8.96
CA ILE A 968 -0.69 2.83 -7.97
C ILE A 968 -2.05 2.41 -8.55
N LYS A 969 -2.78 3.32 -9.21
CA LYS A 969 -4.03 2.98 -9.92
C LYS A 969 -3.81 1.88 -10.94
N LYS A 970 -2.77 1.98 -11.78
CA LYS A 970 -2.42 0.96 -12.77
C LYS A 970 -2.15 -0.40 -12.13
N GLN A 971 -1.39 -0.44 -11.03
CA GLN A 971 -1.12 -1.70 -10.32
C GLN A 971 -2.39 -2.31 -9.71
N ASN A 972 -3.29 -1.50 -9.17
CA ASN A 972 -4.57 -2.00 -8.68
C ASN A 972 -5.43 -2.60 -9.80
N LYS A 973 -5.32 -2.08 -11.03
CA LYS A 973 -6.00 -2.66 -12.20
C LYS A 973 -5.42 -4.01 -12.61
N VAL A 974 -4.10 -4.18 -12.52
CA VAL A 974 -3.45 -5.49 -12.69
C VAL A 974 -3.96 -6.48 -11.63
N VAL A 975 -4.03 -6.07 -10.36
CA VAL A 975 -4.58 -6.92 -9.28
C VAL A 975 -6.02 -7.33 -9.57
N LEU A 976 -6.88 -6.42 -10.03
CA LEU A 976 -8.26 -6.75 -10.39
C LEU A 976 -8.32 -7.70 -11.58
N LYS A 977 -7.51 -7.46 -12.62
CA LYS A 977 -7.40 -8.33 -13.80
C LYS A 977 -7.04 -9.76 -13.39
N ASP A 978 -5.97 -9.91 -12.63
CA ASP A 978 -5.47 -11.22 -12.20
C ASP A 978 -6.52 -11.94 -11.34
N TYR A 979 -7.16 -11.22 -10.41
CA TYR A 979 -8.22 -11.75 -9.57
C TYR A 979 -9.44 -12.23 -10.38
N LEU A 980 -9.91 -11.46 -11.36
CA LEU A 980 -11.03 -11.86 -12.22
C LEU A 980 -10.66 -13.01 -13.16
N LYS A 981 -9.40 -13.06 -13.61
CA LYS A 981 -8.88 -14.16 -14.41
C LYS A 981 -8.82 -15.46 -13.61
N GLU A 982 -8.36 -15.40 -12.37
CA GLU A 982 -8.26 -16.57 -11.49
C GLU A 982 -9.63 -17.07 -11.04
N THR A 983 -10.51 -16.16 -10.60
CA THR A 983 -11.77 -16.55 -9.93
C THR A 983 -12.94 -16.78 -10.87
N GLN A 984 -12.97 -16.12 -12.03
CA GLN A 984 -14.09 -16.17 -12.98
C GLN A 984 -13.64 -16.42 -14.43
N ASN A 985 -12.34 -16.58 -14.68
CA ASN A 985 -11.76 -16.70 -16.02
C ASN A 985 -12.12 -15.54 -16.96
N ILE A 986 -12.33 -14.34 -16.38
CA ILE A 986 -12.61 -13.12 -17.14
C ILE A 986 -11.27 -12.39 -17.35
N ASP A 987 -10.89 -12.20 -18.61
CA ASP A 987 -9.68 -11.47 -18.98
C ASP A 987 -10.03 -10.02 -19.35
N ILE A 988 -9.39 -9.05 -18.73
CA ILE A 988 -9.60 -7.61 -18.97
C ILE A 988 -8.25 -6.93 -19.23
N ASP A 989 -8.26 -5.83 -19.98
CA ASP A 989 -7.04 -5.07 -20.28
C ASP A 989 -6.81 -3.98 -19.22
N GLU A 990 -5.77 -4.11 -18.42
CA GLU A 990 -5.37 -3.13 -17.40
C GLU A 990 -5.04 -1.73 -17.98
N ASN A 991 -4.82 -1.62 -19.29
CA ASN A 991 -4.53 -0.37 -19.99
C ASN A 991 -5.78 0.31 -20.57
N SER A 992 -6.97 -0.31 -20.48
CA SER A 992 -8.24 0.32 -20.83
C SER A 992 -8.68 1.34 -19.77
N ILE A 993 -9.79 2.06 -19.94
CA ILE A 993 -10.46 2.83 -18.88
C ILE A 993 -11.38 1.88 -18.11
N PHE A 994 -11.24 1.79 -16.78
CA PHE A 994 -12.15 1.00 -15.95
C PHE A 994 -13.32 1.87 -15.49
N ASP A 995 -14.45 1.68 -16.17
CA ASP A 995 -15.72 2.32 -15.91
C ASP A 995 -16.62 1.38 -15.11
N ILE A 996 -16.95 1.73 -13.86
CA ILE A 996 -17.46 0.76 -12.88
C ILE A 996 -18.79 1.20 -12.26
N GLN A 997 -19.80 0.34 -12.40
CA GLN A 997 -21.10 0.45 -11.75
C GLN A 997 -21.41 -0.76 -10.87
N VAL A 998 -21.00 -0.70 -9.59
CA VAL A 998 -21.26 -1.76 -8.60
C VAL A 998 -22.22 -1.31 -7.49
N LYS A 999 -23.45 -1.81 -7.55
CA LYS A 999 -24.54 -1.52 -6.61
C LYS A 999 -25.67 -2.53 -6.82
N ARG A 1000 -26.59 -2.68 -5.86
CA ARG A 1000 -27.79 -3.52 -6.04
C ARG A 1000 -28.49 -3.19 -7.37
N LEU A 1001 -29.09 -4.18 -8.01
CA LEU A 1001 -29.81 -3.92 -9.24
C LEU A 1001 -31.22 -3.40 -8.93
N HIS A 1002 -31.55 -2.25 -9.49
CA HIS A 1002 -32.86 -1.62 -9.38
C HIS A 1002 -33.00 -0.61 -10.51
N GLU A 1003 -34.20 -0.49 -11.10
CA GLU A 1003 -34.46 0.46 -12.19
C GLU A 1003 -34.03 1.91 -11.86
N TYR A 1004 -34.25 2.42 -10.63
CA TYR A 1004 -33.83 3.78 -10.27
C TYR A 1004 -32.31 3.97 -10.21
N LYS A 1005 -31.52 2.90 -10.09
CA LYS A 1005 -30.05 2.93 -10.11
C LYS A 1005 -29.48 2.93 -11.53
N ARG A 1006 -30.35 2.74 -12.53
CA ARG A 1006 -30.14 2.99 -13.95
C ARG A 1006 -28.97 2.26 -14.60
N GLN A 1007 -28.69 1.02 -14.19
CA GLN A 1007 -27.78 0.14 -14.94
C GLN A 1007 -28.22 -0.02 -16.41
N GLN A 1008 -29.53 0.03 -16.68
CA GLN A 1008 -30.07 0.02 -18.03
C GLN A 1008 -29.68 1.27 -18.85
N MET A 1009 -29.51 2.43 -18.23
CA MET A 1009 -29.02 3.64 -18.93
C MET A 1009 -27.55 3.49 -19.35
N ASN A 1010 -26.73 2.90 -18.47
CA ASN A 1010 -25.34 2.56 -18.81
C ASN A 1010 -25.28 1.49 -19.92
N ALA A 1011 -26.18 0.50 -19.89
CA ALA A 1011 -26.31 -0.46 -20.99
C ALA A 1011 -26.72 0.21 -22.32
N LEU A 1012 -27.56 1.25 -22.31
CA LEU A 1012 -27.85 2.04 -23.53
C LEU A 1012 -26.62 2.80 -24.03
N TRP A 1013 -25.75 3.31 -23.13
CA TRP A 1013 -24.46 3.89 -23.55
C TRP A 1013 -23.53 2.83 -24.15
N VAL A 1014 -23.50 1.61 -23.62
CA VAL A 1014 -22.75 0.49 -24.23
C VAL A 1014 -23.22 0.24 -25.66
N ILE A 1015 -24.54 0.24 -25.92
CA ILE A 1015 -25.10 0.10 -27.26
C ILE A 1015 -24.72 1.29 -28.15
N HIS A 1016 -24.75 2.51 -27.62
CA HIS A 1016 -24.29 3.71 -28.33
C HIS A 1016 -22.83 3.57 -28.76
N LYS A 1017 -21.94 3.21 -27.83
CA LYS A 1017 -20.51 3.05 -28.09
C LYS A 1017 -20.22 1.89 -29.05
N TYR A 1018 -20.98 0.79 -28.97
CA TYR A 1018 -20.95 -0.29 -29.96
C TYR A 1018 -21.18 0.27 -31.37
N PHE A 1019 -22.27 1.01 -31.58
CA PHE A 1019 -22.55 1.61 -32.89
C PHE A 1019 -21.52 2.64 -33.35
N ASP A 1020 -20.98 3.44 -32.43
CA ASP A 1020 -19.97 4.46 -32.71
C ASP A 1020 -18.67 3.81 -33.23
N ILE A 1021 -18.24 2.71 -32.59
CA ILE A 1021 -17.09 1.90 -33.04
C ILE A 1021 -17.38 1.27 -34.41
N LYS A 1022 -18.56 0.69 -34.63
CA LYS A 1022 -18.96 0.13 -35.93
C LYS A 1022 -19.03 1.18 -37.04
N ALA A 1023 -19.24 2.44 -36.70
CA ALA A 1023 -19.18 3.56 -37.64
C ALA A 1023 -17.74 4.03 -37.95
N GLY A 1024 -16.73 3.47 -37.27
CA GLY A 1024 -15.31 3.80 -37.44
C GLY A 1024 -14.80 4.86 -36.47
N ASN A 1025 -15.61 5.31 -35.51
CA ASN A 1025 -15.20 6.24 -34.47
C ASN A 1025 -14.63 5.44 -33.29
N LEU A 1026 -13.32 5.20 -33.33
CA LEU A 1026 -12.64 4.38 -32.34
C LEU A 1026 -12.25 5.23 -31.11
N PRO A 1027 -12.48 4.74 -29.88
CA PRO A 1027 -11.97 5.41 -28.70
C PRO A 1027 -10.44 5.36 -28.70
N LYS A 1028 -9.80 6.45 -28.25
CA LYS A 1028 -8.33 6.54 -28.18
C LYS A 1028 -7.75 5.54 -27.17
N THR A 1029 -8.36 5.49 -25.98
CA THR A 1029 -8.10 4.47 -24.97
C THR A 1029 -9.28 3.49 -24.94
N PRO A 1030 -9.06 2.16 -25.01
CA PRO A 1030 -10.14 1.18 -24.88
C PRO A 1030 -10.92 1.38 -23.57
N VAL A 1031 -12.18 0.92 -23.50
CA VAL A 1031 -13.02 1.04 -22.30
C VAL A 1031 -13.46 -0.34 -21.83
N THR A 1032 -13.34 -0.62 -20.54
CA THR A 1032 -13.89 -1.82 -19.89
C THR A 1032 -14.98 -1.38 -18.90
N VAL A 1033 -16.23 -1.67 -19.25
CA VAL A 1033 -17.41 -1.39 -18.42
C VAL A 1033 -17.66 -2.58 -17.49
N ILE A 1034 -17.63 -2.33 -16.18
CA ILE A 1034 -17.72 -3.37 -15.16
C ILE A 1034 -18.97 -3.15 -14.31
N PHE A 1035 -19.89 -4.10 -14.38
CA PHE A 1035 -21.08 -4.17 -13.55
C PHE A 1035 -20.89 -5.18 -12.42
N GLY A 1036 -21.54 -4.93 -11.29
CA GLY A 1036 -21.63 -5.88 -10.19
C GLY A 1036 -22.87 -5.61 -9.35
N ALA A 1037 -23.86 -6.48 -9.46
CA ALA A 1037 -25.18 -6.25 -8.90
C ALA A 1037 -25.96 -7.55 -8.69
N LYS A 1038 -26.72 -7.64 -7.60
CA LYS A 1038 -27.74 -8.67 -7.38
C LYS A 1038 -29.13 -8.07 -7.59
N ALA A 1039 -30.00 -8.75 -8.35
CA ALA A 1039 -31.42 -8.42 -8.44
C ALA A 1039 -32.21 -9.22 -7.39
N ALA A 1040 -33.26 -8.64 -6.80
CA ALA A 1040 -34.14 -9.43 -5.93
C ALA A 1040 -34.84 -10.54 -6.74
N PRO A 1041 -35.09 -11.74 -6.16
CA PRO A 1041 -35.62 -12.88 -6.93
C PRO A 1041 -36.95 -12.59 -7.63
N ALA A 1042 -37.83 -11.84 -6.96
CA ALA A 1042 -39.15 -11.45 -7.48
C ALA A 1042 -39.12 -10.25 -8.46
N TYR A 1043 -37.98 -9.57 -8.61
CA TYR A 1043 -37.90 -8.34 -9.41
C TYR A 1043 -37.55 -8.66 -10.87
N THR A 1044 -38.57 -8.98 -11.66
CA THR A 1044 -38.42 -9.42 -13.06
C THR A 1044 -37.66 -8.42 -13.95
N ILE A 1045 -38.05 -7.14 -13.99
CA ILE A 1045 -37.37 -6.13 -14.83
C ILE A 1045 -35.88 -5.99 -14.44
N ALA A 1046 -35.55 -6.06 -13.15
CA ALA A 1046 -34.17 -6.08 -12.73
C ALA A 1046 -33.41 -7.30 -13.31
N LYS A 1047 -33.99 -8.50 -13.22
CA LYS A 1047 -33.38 -9.69 -13.86
C LYS A 1047 -33.24 -9.53 -15.37
N ASP A 1048 -34.19 -8.88 -16.04
CA ASP A 1048 -34.13 -8.59 -17.48
C ASP A 1048 -32.98 -7.62 -17.83
N ILE A 1049 -32.69 -6.64 -16.96
CA ILE A 1049 -31.55 -5.73 -17.14
C ILE A 1049 -30.21 -6.48 -16.99
N ILE A 1050 -30.08 -7.38 -16.02
CA ILE A 1050 -28.90 -8.26 -15.91
C ILE A 1050 -28.76 -9.11 -17.18
N HIS A 1051 -29.88 -9.65 -17.67
CA HIS A 1051 -29.90 -10.44 -18.90
C HIS A 1051 -29.41 -9.64 -20.10
N LEU A 1052 -29.88 -8.40 -20.28
CA LEU A 1052 -29.40 -7.49 -21.33
C LEU A 1052 -27.88 -7.27 -21.23
N ILE A 1053 -27.36 -6.97 -20.04
CA ILE A 1053 -25.92 -6.73 -19.83
C ILE A 1053 -25.09 -7.96 -20.21
N LEU A 1054 -25.54 -9.16 -19.81
CA LEU A 1054 -24.87 -10.42 -20.15
C LEU A 1054 -24.93 -10.71 -21.65
N CYS A 1055 -26.04 -10.41 -22.32
CA CYS A 1055 -26.13 -10.53 -23.78
C CYS A 1055 -25.20 -9.54 -24.50
N LEU A 1056 -25.12 -8.29 -24.03
CA LEU A 1056 -24.19 -7.28 -24.56
C LEU A 1056 -22.72 -7.69 -24.35
N GLN A 1057 -22.38 -8.24 -23.19
CA GLN A 1057 -21.07 -8.83 -22.93
C GLN A 1057 -20.74 -9.91 -23.96
N GLN A 1058 -21.63 -10.88 -24.18
CA GLN A 1058 -21.42 -11.94 -25.15
C GLN A 1058 -21.33 -11.40 -26.60
N LEU A 1059 -22.16 -10.41 -26.96
CA LEU A 1059 -22.12 -9.79 -28.28
C LEU A 1059 -20.76 -9.13 -28.53
N ILE A 1060 -20.30 -8.31 -27.58
CA ILE A 1060 -19.07 -7.52 -27.70
C ILE A 1060 -17.84 -8.41 -27.69
N ASP A 1061 -17.77 -9.41 -26.79
CA ASP A 1061 -16.65 -10.36 -26.74
C ASP A 1061 -16.49 -11.17 -28.04
N ASN A 1062 -17.58 -11.36 -28.80
CA ASN A 1062 -17.58 -12.10 -30.07
C ASN A 1062 -17.46 -11.21 -31.32
N ASP A 1063 -17.48 -9.88 -31.19
CA ASP A 1063 -17.30 -8.96 -32.32
C ASP A 1063 -15.81 -8.51 -32.42
N PRO A 1064 -15.04 -9.01 -33.40
CA PRO A 1064 -13.62 -8.68 -33.52
C PRO A 1064 -13.36 -7.22 -33.95
N GLU A 1065 -14.38 -6.51 -34.45
CA GLU A 1065 -14.26 -5.08 -34.76
C GLU A 1065 -14.39 -4.21 -33.50
N VAL A 1066 -15.05 -4.72 -32.45
CA VAL A 1066 -15.40 -3.96 -31.24
C VAL A 1066 -14.59 -4.34 -30.02
N SER A 1067 -14.38 -5.65 -29.79
CA SER A 1067 -13.66 -6.20 -28.63
C SER A 1067 -12.27 -5.59 -28.34
N PRO A 1068 -11.48 -5.09 -29.31
CA PRO A 1068 -10.22 -4.39 -29.00
C PRO A 1068 -10.41 -3.04 -28.32
N TYR A 1069 -11.60 -2.45 -28.40
CA TYR A 1069 -11.88 -1.07 -27.99
C TYR A 1069 -12.92 -0.96 -26.87
N LEU A 1070 -13.82 -1.93 -26.77
CA LEU A 1070 -14.87 -1.96 -25.76
C LEU A 1070 -14.99 -3.38 -25.20
N LYS A 1071 -15.08 -3.47 -23.86
CA LYS A 1071 -15.37 -4.70 -23.14
C LYS A 1071 -16.46 -4.45 -22.10
N VAL A 1072 -17.34 -5.42 -21.90
CA VAL A 1072 -18.39 -5.38 -20.87
C VAL A 1072 -18.23 -6.60 -19.98
N VAL A 1073 -18.29 -6.39 -18.67
CA VAL A 1073 -18.12 -7.43 -17.67
C VAL A 1073 -19.20 -7.33 -16.62
N MET A 1074 -20.00 -8.39 -16.44
CA MET A 1074 -20.88 -8.54 -15.30
C MET A 1074 -20.24 -9.48 -14.27
N ILE A 1075 -19.80 -8.93 -13.14
CA ILE A 1075 -19.17 -9.68 -12.07
C ILE A 1075 -20.21 -10.53 -11.34
N GLU A 1076 -20.02 -11.84 -11.34
CA GLU A 1076 -20.88 -12.78 -10.64
C GLU A 1076 -20.76 -12.59 -9.13
N ASN A 1077 -21.85 -12.70 -8.37
CA ASN A 1077 -21.90 -12.73 -6.91
C ASN A 1077 -21.09 -11.60 -6.24
N TYR A 1078 -21.36 -10.35 -6.63
CA TYR A 1078 -20.77 -9.17 -5.99
C TYR A 1078 -20.99 -9.18 -4.46
N ASN A 1079 -19.92 -8.93 -3.71
CA ASN A 1079 -19.86 -8.95 -2.25
C ASN A 1079 -18.76 -8.00 -1.73
N VAL A 1080 -18.47 -7.99 -0.42
CA VAL A 1080 -17.47 -7.07 0.16
C VAL A 1080 -16.06 -7.41 -0.32
N SER A 1081 -15.71 -8.69 -0.38
CA SER A 1081 -14.37 -9.12 -0.82
C SER A 1081 -14.07 -8.69 -2.26
N LYS A 1082 -15.03 -8.87 -3.18
CA LYS A 1082 -14.90 -8.41 -4.58
C LYS A 1082 -14.85 -6.89 -4.66
N ALA A 1083 -15.68 -6.18 -3.89
CA ALA A 1083 -15.63 -4.72 -3.83
C ALA A 1083 -14.24 -4.21 -3.43
N ALA A 1084 -13.55 -4.90 -2.52
CA ALA A 1084 -12.20 -4.52 -2.08
C ALA A 1084 -11.13 -4.64 -3.18
N LYS A 1085 -11.37 -5.43 -4.24
CA LYS A 1085 -10.49 -5.49 -5.43
C LYS A 1085 -10.95 -4.51 -6.52
N ILE A 1086 -12.26 -4.32 -6.66
CA ILE A 1086 -12.87 -3.49 -7.72
C ILE A 1086 -12.63 -2.00 -7.49
N ILE A 1087 -12.88 -1.53 -6.26
CA ILE A 1087 -12.89 -0.09 -5.94
C ILE A 1087 -11.53 0.59 -6.18
N PRO A 1088 -10.38 0.01 -5.74
CA PRO A 1088 -9.07 0.61 -5.97
C PRO A 1088 -8.67 0.73 -7.44
N ALA A 1089 -9.21 -0.12 -8.31
CA ALA A 1089 -8.89 -0.20 -9.73
C ALA A 1089 -9.72 0.75 -10.62
N CYS A 1090 -10.78 1.35 -10.08
CA CYS A 1090 -11.74 2.16 -10.82
C CYS A 1090 -11.15 3.49 -11.30
N ASP A 1091 -11.38 3.83 -12.58
CA ASP A 1091 -11.11 5.16 -13.13
C ASP A 1091 -12.39 6.03 -13.04
N ILE A 1092 -13.51 5.52 -13.58
CA ILE A 1092 -14.82 6.20 -13.60
C ILE A 1092 -15.80 5.48 -12.69
N SER A 1093 -16.35 6.21 -11.72
CA SER A 1093 -17.33 5.70 -10.77
C SER A 1093 -18.75 6.11 -11.17
N GLU A 1094 -19.56 5.13 -11.57
CA GLU A 1094 -20.92 5.36 -12.06
C GLU A 1094 -21.93 5.53 -10.92
N GLN A 1095 -22.38 6.77 -10.72
CA GLN A 1095 -23.30 7.20 -9.66
C GLN A 1095 -24.57 7.83 -10.25
N ILE A 1096 -25.17 7.08 -11.19
CA ILE A 1096 -26.18 7.56 -12.13
C ILE A 1096 -27.63 7.29 -11.70
N SER A 1097 -27.92 7.17 -10.40
CA SER A 1097 -29.30 7.01 -9.94
C SER A 1097 -30.17 8.19 -10.42
N LEU A 1098 -31.47 7.97 -10.66
CA LEU A 1098 -32.38 9.07 -10.96
C LEU A 1098 -32.34 10.09 -9.82
N ALA A 1099 -32.25 11.39 -10.12
CA ALA A 1099 -32.26 12.43 -9.10
C ALA A 1099 -33.51 12.32 -8.23
N SER A 1100 -33.42 12.66 -6.93
CA SER A 1100 -34.44 12.45 -5.89
C SER A 1100 -34.68 10.99 -5.44
N LYS A 1101 -33.83 10.03 -5.82
CA LYS A 1101 -34.05 8.59 -5.48
C LYS A 1101 -32.91 7.95 -4.70
N GLU A 1102 -31.70 8.51 -4.71
CA GLU A 1102 -30.59 8.07 -3.88
C GLU A 1102 -30.49 8.89 -2.60
N ALA A 1103 -30.82 8.29 -1.44
CA ALA A 1103 -30.77 8.99 -0.16
C ALA A 1103 -29.36 9.49 0.23
N SER A 1104 -28.32 8.79 -0.23
CA SER A 1104 -26.91 9.13 0.06
C SER A 1104 -25.99 8.37 -0.89
N GLY A 1105 -25.83 7.06 -0.66
CA GLY A 1105 -24.83 6.22 -1.34
C GLY A 1105 -23.50 6.22 -0.58
N THR A 1106 -22.94 5.03 -0.34
CA THR A 1106 -21.61 4.86 0.27
C THR A 1106 -20.59 4.27 -0.70
N GLY A 1107 -21.03 3.82 -1.88
CA GLY A 1107 -20.13 3.34 -2.93
C GLY A 1107 -19.28 4.48 -3.49
N ASN A 1108 -19.92 5.59 -3.85
CA ASN A 1108 -19.30 6.84 -4.29
C ASN A 1108 -18.18 7.31 -3.36
N MET A 1109 -18.39 7.30 -2.04
CA MET A 1109 -17.39 7.67 -1.03
C MET A 1109 -16.14 6.79 -1.09
N LYS A 1110 -16.31 5.48 -1.33
CA LYS A 1110 -15.18 4.53 -1.42
C LYS A 1110 -14.37 4.76 -2.69
N PHE A 1111 -15.05 5.03 -3.80
CA PHE A 1111 -14.43 5.36 -5.08
C PHE A 1111 -13.66 6.68 -5.03
N MET A 1112 -14.27 7.72 -4.45
CA MET A 1112 -13.63 9.01 -4.19
C MET A 1112 -12.33 8.86 -3.38
N LEU A 1113 -12.39 8.12 -2.26
CA LEU A 1113 -11.23 7.85 -1.41
C LEU A 1113 -10.09 7.14 -2.15
N ASN A 1114 -10.42 6.33 -3.16
CA ASN A 1114 -9.47 5.57 -3.97
C ASN A 1114 -9.11 6.26 -5.29
N GLY A 1115 -9.43 7.56 -5.45
CA GLY A 1115 -9.01 8.37 -6.59
C GLY A 1115 -9.71 8.05 -7.91
N ALA A 1116 -10.94 7.51 -7.86
CA ALA A 1116 -11.80 7.43 -9.04
C ALA A 1116 -12.62 8.72 -9.19
N LEU A 1117 -12.85 9.16 -10.42
CA LEU A 1117 -13.70 10.32 -10.69
C LEU A 1117 -15.15 9.90 -10.80
N THR A 1118 -16.04 10.67 -10.20
CA THR A 1118 -17.48 10.36 -10.22
C THR A 1118 -18.13 10.89 -11.48
N LEU A 1119 -18.88 10.05 -12.18
CA LEU A 1119 -19.86 10.42 -13.19
C LEU A 1119 -21.25 10.13 -12.59
N GLY A 1120 -22.07 11.17 -12.39
CA GLY A 1120 -23.31 10.98 -11.64
C GLY A 1120 -24.30 12.12 -11.74
N THR A 1121 -25.50 11.89 -11.23
CA THR A 1121 -26.52 12.93 -11.07
C THR A 1121 -26.27 13.79 -9.84
N ARG A 1122 -26.91 14.96 -9.78
CA ARG A 1122 -26.95 15.83 -8.58
C ARG A 1122 -27.91 15.28 -7.53
N ASP A 1123 -27.57 14.11 -6.99
CA ASP A 1123 -28.39 13.39 -6.02
C ASP A 1123 -27.55 12.73 -4.91
N GLY A 1124 -28.19 12.47 -3.77
CA GLY A 1124 -27.55 11.85 -2.61
C GLY A 1124 -26.24 12.52 -2.20
N ALA A 1125 -25.23 11.71 -1.87
CA ALA A 1125 -23.91 12.20 -1.47
C ALA A 1125 -23.05 12.69 -2.64
N ASN A 1126 -23.50 12.58 -3.90
CA ASN A 1126 -22.76 13.17 -5.02
C ASN A 1126 -22.73 14.69 -4.92
N VAL A 1127 -23.80 15.29 -4.38
CA VAL A 1127 -23.86 16.75 -4.13
C VAL A 1127 -22.77 17.16 -3.15
N GLU A 1128 -22.68 16.48 -2.01
CA GLU A 1128 -21.65 16.73 -0.98
C GLU A 1128 -20.24 16.48 -1.53
N ILE A 1129 -20.04 15.44 -2.37
CA ILE A 1129 -18.77 15.21 -3.07
C ILE A 1129 -18.43 16.42 -3.93
N GLY A 1130 -19.36 16.86 -4.80
CA GLY A 1130 -19.16 18.00 -5.70
C GLY A 1130 -18.87 19.32 -4.97
N GLU A 1131 -19.52 19.57 -3.83
CA GLU A 1131 -19.24 20.73 -2.98
C GLU A 1131 -17.81 20.69 -2.39
N LEU A 1132 -17.34 19.51 -2.00
CA LEU A 1132 -16.02 19.33 -1.39
C LEU A 1132 -14.88 19.37 -2.41
N VAL A 1133 -15.05 18.74 -3.57
CA VAL A 1133 -14.01 18.65 -4.61
C VAL A 1133 -14.05 19.82 -5.59
N GLY A 1134 -15.18 20.53 -5.69
CA GLY A 1134 -15.44 21.52 -6.73
C GLY A 1134 -15.89 20.87 -8.03
N GLU A 1135 -16.77 21.55 -8.76
CA GLU A 1135 -17.46 20.98 -9.94
C GLU A 1135 -16.53 20.59 -11.10
N ASP A 1136 -15.30 21.11 -11.15
CA ASP A 1136 -14.31 20.71 -12.17
C ASP A 1136 -13.74 19.30 -11.94
N ASN A 1137 -13.93 18.73 -10.74
CA ASN A 1137 -13.35 17.46 -10.30
C ASN A 1137 -14.39 16.32 -10.19
N ILE A 1138 -15.61 16.54 -10.67
CA ILE A 1138 -16.73 15.59 -10.75
C ILE A 1138 -17.52 15.87 -12.04
N TYR A 1139 -18.17 14.87 -12.63
CA TYR A 1139 -18.96 15.06 -13.85
C TYR A 1139 -20.45 14.88 -13.55
N PHE A 1140 -21.17 16.00 -13.46
CA PHE A 1140 -22.62 16.01 -13.31
C PHE A 1140 -23.35 16.01 -14.65
N PHE A 1141 -24.49 15.33 -14.71
CA PHE A 1141 -25.42 15.35 -15.83
C PHE A 1141 -26.86 15.15 -15.35
N GLY A 1142 -27.81 15.31 -16.27
CA GLY A 1142 -29.22 14.99 -16.08
C GLY A 1142 -30.03 16.05 -15.35
N GLU A 1143 -31.32 15.80 -15.22
CA GLU A 1143 -32.28 16.70 -14.57
C GLU A 1143 -32.06 16.86 -13.05
N SER A 1144 -32.53 17.99 -12.50
CA SER A 1144 -32.44 18.24 -11.06
C SER A 1144 -33.45 17.42 -10.25
N SER A 1145 -33.18 17.24 -8.96
CA SER A 1145 -34.11 16.55 -8.05
C SER A 1145 -35.49 17.21 -8.04
N GLU A 1146 -35.56 18.54 -8.07
CA GLU A 1146 -36.81 19.30 -8.13
C GLU A 1146 -37.58 19.04 -9.42
N ALA A 1147 -36.90 19.03 -10.57
CA ALA A 1147 -37.53 18.76 -11.86
C ALA A 1147 -38.11 17.33 -11.92
N VAL A 1148 -37.37 16.34 -11.42
CA VAL A 1148 -37.85 14.95 -11.34
C VAL A 1148 -39.05 14.82 -10.40
N ILE A 1149 -39.01 15.45 -9.23
CA ILE A 1149 -40.15 15.48 -8.29
C ILE A 1149 -41.37 16.12 -8.95
N ASP A 1150 -41.18 17.23 -9.66
CA ASP A 1150 -42.22 17.92 -10.41
C ASP A 1150 -42.85 17.02 -11.50
N HIS A 1151 -42.05 16.24 -12.20
CA HIS A 1151 -42.53 15.27 -13.20
C HIS A 1151 -43.43 14.20 -12.58
N TYR A 1152 -43.06 13.67 -11.41
CA TYR A 1152 -43.92 12.73 -10.67
C TYR A 1152 -45.20 13.40 -10.19
N ALA A 1153 -45.11 14.62 -9.64
CA ALA A 1153 -46.25 15.35 -9.11
C ALA A 1153 -47.27 15.73 -10.19
N LYS A 1154 -46.80 16.08 -11.38
CA LYS A 1154 -47.63 16.45 -12.55
C LYS A 1154 -48.09 15.23 -13.36
N ALA A 1155 -47.40 14.10 -13.21
CA ALA A 1155 -47.55 12.89 -14.04
C ALA A 1155 -47.48 13.23 -15.54
N ASP A 1156 -46.51 14.08 -15.93
CA ASP A 1156 -46.36 14.62 -17.28
C ASP A 1156 -45.21 14.00 -18.10
N TYR A 1157 -44.38 13.15 -17.48
CA TYR A 1157 -43.35 12.37 -18.18
C TYR A 1157 -43.97 11.26 -19.04
N VAL A 1158 -43.65 11.25 -20.33
CA VAL A 1158 -44.08 10.23 -21.31
C VAL A 1158 -42.85 9.69 -22.02
N SER A 1159 -42.34 8.53 -21.60
CA SER A 1159 -41.10 7.97 -22.14
C SER A 1159 -41.16 7.68 -23.65
N LYS A 1160 -42.34 7.38 -24.18
CA LYS A 1160 -42.56 7.20 -25.62
C LYS A 1160 -42.13 8.42 -26.44
N ASP A 1161 -42.34 9.63 -25.93
CA ASP A 1161 -41.97 10.85 -26.64
C ASP A 1161 -40.44 11.01 -26.75
N TYR A 1162 -39.70 10.55 -25.74
CA TYR A 1162 -38.24 10.44 -25.79
C TYR A 1162 -37.78 9.32 -26.72
N TYR A 1163 -38.43 8.14 -26.64
CA TYR A 1163 -38.13 7.01 -27.50
C TYR A 1163 -38.29 7.31 -29.00
N GLU A 1164 -39.25 8.14 -29.43
CA GLU A 1164 -39.41 8.47 -30.86
C GLU A 1164 -38.31 9.40 -31.41
N GLN A 1165 -37.40 9.91 -30.55
CA GLN A 1165 -36.22 10.63 -31.01
C GLN A 1165 -35.25 9.67 -31.70
N PRO A 1166 -34.73 9.99 -32.91
CA PRO A 1166 -34.00 9.01 -33.73
C PRO A 1166 -32.82 8.30 -33.04
N GLU A 1167 -32.03 9.05 -32.28
CA GLU A 1167 -30.85 8.49 -31.60
C GLU A 1167 -31.24 7.57 -30.44
N ILE A 1168 -32.23 7.95 -29.61
CA ILE A 1168 -32.75 7.10 -28.52
C ILE A 1168 -33.45 5.86 -29.09
N LYS A 1169 -34.27 6.04 -30.12
CA LYS A 1169 -35.02 4.97 -30.78
C LYS A 1169 -34.09 3.84 -31.21
N LYS A 1170 -32.97 4.20 -31.85
CA LYS A 1170 -31.96 3.26 -32.33
C LYS A 1170 -31.37 2.42 -31.19
N LEU A 1171 -31.13 3.01 -30.02
CA LEU A 1171 -30.57 2.29 -28.86
C LEU A 1171 -31.58 1.32 -28.25
N VAL A 1172 -32.83 1.77 -28.08
CA VAL A 1172 -33.89 0.95 -27.49
C VAL A 1172 -34.29 -0.18 -28.44
N ASP A 1173 -34.48 0.09 -29.73
CA ASP A 1173 -34.83 -0.92 -30.74
C ASP A 1173 -33.74 -2.01 -30.87
N PHE A 1174 -32.48 -1.67 -30.60
CA PHE A 1174 -31.38 -2.65 -30.64
C PHE A 1174 -31.55 -3.76 -29.60
N ILE A 1175 -32.22 -3.50 -28.46
CA ILE A 1175 -32.50 -4.52 -27.42
C ILE A 1175 -33.26 -5.71 -28.00
N VAL A 1176 -34.08 -5.50 -29.04
CA VAL A 1176 -34.88 -6.50 -29.73
C VAL A 1176 -34.43 -6.70 -31.19
N SER A 1177 -33.18 -6.37 -31.52
CA SER A 1177 -32.62 -6.67 -32.83
C SER A 1177 -32.40 -8.18 -33.02
N ASP A 1178 -32.27 -8.62 -34.27
CA ASP A 1178 -32.02 -10.03 -34.58
C ASP A 1178 -30.74 -10.52 -33.87
N GLU A 1179 -29.70 -9.68 -33.79
CA GLU A 1179 -28.42 -10.01 -33.14
C GLU A 1179 -28.57 -10.30 -31.64
N LEU A 1180 -29.30 -9.45 -30.89
CA LEU A 1180 -29.50 -9.69 -29.45
C LEU A 1180 -30.55 -10.78 -29.19
N LEU A 1181 -31.55 -10.94 -30.06
CA LEU A 1181 -32.52 -12.04 -29.96
C LEU A 1181 -31.92 -13.42 -30.26
N GLU A 1182 -30.84 -13.50 -31.04
CA GLU A 1182 -30.08 -14.74 -31.26
C GLU A 1182 -29.27 -15.15 -30.01
N ILE A 1183 -28.84 -14.18 -29.20
CA ILE A 1183 -28.04 -14.41 -27.98
C ILE A 1183 -28.95 -14.62 -26.75
N GLY A 1184 -29.94 -13.76 -26.59
CA GLY A 1184 -30.80 -13.68 -25.42
C GLY A 1184 -32.12 -14.42 -25.56
N GLN A 1185 -32.91 -14.40 -24.48
CA GLN A 1185 -34.27 -14.92 -24.48
C GLN A 1185 -35.23 -13.78 -24.84
N LYS A 1186 -36.06 -14.06 -25.84
CA LYS A 1186 -36.95 -13.10 -26.49
C LYS A 1186 -37.91 -12.39 -25.53
N GLU A 1187 -38.58 -13.12 -24.65
CA GLU A 1187 -39.58 -12.58 -23.72
C GLU A 1187 -38.99 -11.53 -22.78
N SER A 1188 -37.80 -11.76 -22.22
CA SER A 1188 -37.15 -10.83 -21.29
C SER A 1188 -36.66 -9.57 -22.00
N LEU A 1189 -36.07 -9.70 -23.19
CA LEU A 1189 -35.64 -8.57 -24.00
C LEU A 1189 -36.84 -7.73 -24.48
N GLU A 1190 -37.90 -8.37 -24.99
CA GLU A 1190 -39.14 -7.69 -25.40
C GLU A 1190 -39.83 -7.00 -24.22
N ARG A 1191 -39.84 -7.64 -23.04
CA ARG A 1191 -40.42 -7.04 -21.83
C ARG A 1191 -39.66 -5.79 -21.38
N LEU A 1192 -38.33 -5.85 -21.32
CA LEU A 1192 -37.51 -4.67 -20.97
C LEU A 1192 -37.64 -3.55 -22.01
N HIS A 1193 -37.60 -3.90 -23.30
CA HIS A 1193 -37.84 -2.96 -24.40
C HIS A 1193 -39.19 -2.25 -24.24
N ASN A 1194 -40.26 -3.00 -24.02
CA ASN A 1194 -41.60 -2.43 -23.83
C ASN A 1194 -41.71 -1.62 -22.54
N GLU A 1195 -41.04 -2.04 -21.45
CA GLU A 1195 -41.00 -1.28 -20.19
C GLU A 1195 -40.42 0.12 -20.41
N LEU A 1196 -39.30 0.25 -21.15
CA LEU A 1196 -38.68 1.55 -21.45
C LEU A 1196 -39.56 2.47 -22.33
N ILE A 1197 -40.40 1.90 -23.20
CA ILE A 1197 -41.25 2.69 -24.12
C ILE A 1197 -42.58 3.08 -23.50
N VAL A 1198 -43.20 2.16 -22.76
CA VAL A 1198 -44.58 2.31 -22.30
C VAL A 1198 -44.65 2.92 -20.90
N LYS A 1199 -43.65 2.65 -20.05
CA LYS A 1199 -43.70 2.99 -18.62
C LYS A 1199 -42.50 3.79 -18.16
N ASP A 1200 -41.30 3.23 -18.25
CA ASP A 1200 -40.02 3.82 -17.81
C ASP A 1200 -40.17 4.66 -16.53
N TRP A 1201 -40.68 4.02 -15.48
CA TRP A 1201 -41.11 4.73 -14.27
C TRP A 1201 -39.99 5.57 -13.65
N PHE A 1202 -38.74 5.15 -13.83
CA PHE A 1202 -37.54 5.83 -13.32
C PHE A 1202 -36.78 6.63 -14.37
N MET A 1203 -37.49 7.07 -15.42
CA MET A 1203 -37.03 8.12 -16.35
C MET A 1203 -35.63 7.85 -16.90
N THR A 1204 -35.40 6.61 -17.36
CA THR A 1204 -34.16 6.21 -18.03
C THR A 1204 -33.92 7.06 -19.27
N LEU A 1205 -34.97 7.27 -20.07
CA LEU A 1205 -34.86 7.97 -21.36
C LEU A 1205 -34.81 9.50 -21.21
N LEU A 1206 -35.14 10.03 -20.03
CA LEU A 1206 -35.06 11.46 -19.73
C LEU A 1206 -33.62 11.98 -19.83
N ASP A 1207 -32.66 11.26 -19.23
CA ASP A 1207 -31.27 11.73 -19.09
C ASP A 1207 -30.30 11.08 -20.09
N VAL A 1208 -30.75 10.13 -20.93
CA VAL A 1208 -29.84 9.25 -21.69
C VAL A 1208 -28.93 10.02 -22.66
N GLU A 1209 -29.42 11.07 -23.32
CA GLU A 1209 -28.62 11.86 -24.26
C GLU A 1209 -27.56 12.70 -23.54
N ASP A 1210 -27.93 13.35 -22.42
CA ASP A 1210 -26.99 14.15 -21.62
C ASP A 1210 -25.96 13.27 -20.92
N TYR A 1211 -26.37 12.07 -20.47
CA TYR A 1211 -25.47 11.04 -19.96
C TYR A 1211 -24.44 10.62 -21.02
N ILE A 1212 -24.88 10.27 -22.23
CA ILE A 1212 -23.98 9.90 -23.34
C ILE A 1212 -23.00 11.03 -23.61
N LYS A 1213 -23.50 12.26 -23.81
CA LYS A 1213 -22.67 13.43 -24.08
C LYS A 1213 -21.63 13.67 -22.98
N THR A 1214 -22.04 13.60 -21.72
CA THR A 1214 -21.16 13.83 -20.58
C THR A 1214 -20.10 12.73 -20.49
N LYS A 1215 -20.50 11.47 -20.64
CA LYS A 1215 -19.59 10.31 -20.59
C LYS A 1215 -18.54 10.35 -21.69
N GLU A 1216 -18.91 10.71 -22.92
CA GLU A 1216 -17.93 10.94 -24.00
C GLU A 1216 -16.95 12.08 -23.66
N GLY A 1217 -17.42 13.12 -22.97
CA GLY A 1217 -16.56 14.16 -22.40
C GLY A 1217 -15.59 13.62 -21.35
N VAL A 1218 -16.04 12.75 -20.43
CA VAL A 1218 -15.18 12.09 -19.43
C VAL A 1218 -14.08 11.27 -20.10
N LEU A 1219 -14.43 10.50 -21.14
CA LEU A 1219 -13.46 9.70 -21.89
C LEU A 1219 -12.44 10.59 -22.61
N ALA A 1220 -12.85 11.73 -23.14
CA ALA A 1220 -11.94 12.70 -23.76
C ALA A 1220 -11.01 13.35 -22.72
N ASP A 1221 -11.51 13.72 -21.54
CA ASP A 1221 -10.72 14.30 -20.44
C ASP A 1221 -9.70 13.30 -19.87
N TYR A 1222 -9.98 11.99 -19.93
CA TYR A 1222 -9.04 10.94 -19.52
C TYR A 1222 -7.73 10.98 -20.32
N GLU A 1223 -7.77 11.47 -21.56
CA GLU A 1223 -6.59 11.55 -22.42
C GLU A 1223 -5.58 12.61 -21.93
N ASP A 1224 -6.03 13.64 -21.20
CA ASP A 1224 -5.16 14.52 -20.43
C ASP A 1224 -4.84 13.89 -19.07
N ARG A 1225 -3.86 12.97 -19.08
CA ARG A 1225 -3.43 12.21 -17.90
C ARG A 1225 -3.00 13.10 -16.73
N LYS A 1226 -2.45 14.28 -17.00
CA LYS A 1226 -1.99 15.20 -15.94
C LYS A 1226 -3.18 15.84 -15.25
N THR A 1227 -4.13 16.37 -16.02
CA THR A 1227 -5.35 16.96 -15.46
C THR A 1227 -6.20 15.89 -14.76
N TRP A 1228 -6.29 14.68 -15.33
CA TRP A 1228 -6.97 13.55 -14.69
C TRP A 1228 -6.36 13.21 -13.33
N ALA A 1229 -5.02 13.11 -13.24
CA ALA A 1229 -4.33 12.83 -11.99
C ALA A 1229 -4.57 13.91 -10.93
N LYS A 1230 -4.64 15.18 -11.34
CA LYS A 1230 -4.99 16.30 -10.45
C LYS A 1230 -6.39 16.15 -9.88
N LYS A 1231 -7.38 15.86 -10.73
CA LYS A 1231 -8.77 15.62 -10.29
C LYS A 1231 -8.82 14.45 -9.29
N ALA A 1232 -8.06 13.37 -9.54
CA ALA A 1232 -7.99 12.21 -8.65
C ALA A 1232 -7.38 12.56 -7.28
N LEU A 1233 -6.26 13.30 -7.26
CA LEU A 1233 -5.63 13.77 -6.01
C LEU A 1233 -6.57 14.67 -5.19
N VAL A 1234 -7.31 15.57 -5.84
CA VAL A 1234 -8.31 16.41 -5.15
C VAL A 1234 -9.37 15.55 -4.49
N ASN A 1235 -9.93 14.57 -5.20
CA ASN A 1235 -10.92 13.63 -4.65
C ASN A 1235 -10.38 12.91 -3.41
N ILE A 1236 -9.16 12.34 -3.48
CA ILE A 1236 -8.53 11.67 -2.33
C ILE A 1236 -8.36 12.64 -1.15
N SER A 1237 -7.87 13.85 -1.41
CA SER A 1237 -7.59 14.85 -0.36
C SER A 1237 -8.83 15.30 0.41
N LYS A 1238 -9.99 15.26 -0.25
CA LYS A 1238 -11.28 15.72 0.31
C LYS A 1238 -12.14 14.60 0.87
N ALA A 1239 -11.76 13.33 0.65
CA ALA A 1239 -12.53 12.19 1.09
C ALA A 1239 -12.63 12.06 2.62
N GLY A 1240 -11.76 12.75 3.39
CA GLY A 1240 -11.74 12.71 4.85
C GLY A 1240 -13.08 13.02 5.53
N PHE A 1241 -13.91 13.88 4.93
CA PHE A 1241 -15.26 14.19 5.42
C PHE A 1241 -16.18 12.96 5.50
N PHE A 1242 -15.98 11.99 4.61
CA PHE A 1242 -16.79 10.77 4.51
C PHE A 1242 -16.24 9.62 5.36
N SER A 1243 -15.35 9.88 6.33
CA SER A 1243 -15.03 8.89 7.36
C SER A 1243 -16.27 8.62 8.24
N SER A 1244 -16.58 7.34 8.46
CA SER A 1244 -17.65 6.96 9.39
C SER A 1244 -17.33 7.33 10.84
N ASP A 1245 -16.07 7.59 11.20
CA ASP A 1245 -15.72 8.09 12.54
C ASP A 1245 -16.32 9.48 12.77
N ARG A 1246 -16.27 10.35 11.76
CA ARG A 1246 -16.89 11.68 11.80
C ARG A 1246 -18.40 11.55 11.98
N THR A 1247 -19.03 10.68 11.17
CA THR A 1247 -20.47 10.40 11.29
C THR A 1247 -20.83 9.91 12.70
N ILE A 1248 -20.11 8.93 13.24
CA ILE A 1248 -20.37 8.40 14.59
C ILE A 1248 -20.13 9.45 15.68
N ALA A 1249 -19.12 10.30 15.55
CA ALA A 1249 -18.90 11.41 16.48
C ALA A 1249 -20.08 12.38 16.50
N GLU A 1250 -20.70 12.67 15.35
CA GLU A 1250 -21.92 13.49 15.26
C GLU A 1250 -23.13 12.78 15.88
N TYR A 1251 -23.35 11.49 15.60
CA TYR A 1251 -24.42 10.71 16.23
C TYR A 1251 -24.27 10.72 17.76
N ASN A 1252 -23.06 10.52 18.27
CA ASN A 1252 -22.82 10.54 19.70
C ASN A 1252 -23.05 11.93 20.30
N LYS A 1253 -22.54 12.99 19.65
CA LYS A 1253 -22.68 14.37 20.13
C LYS A 1253 -24.13 14.83 20.20
N ASP A 1254 -24.91 14.56 19.16
CA ASP A 1254 -26.23 15.16 19.00
C ASP A 1254 -27.34 14.27 19.57
N ILE A 1255 -27.20 12.93 19.43
CA ILE A 1255 -28.26 11.95 19.70
C ILE A 1255 -27.92 11.09 20.93
N TRP A 1256 -26.90 10.22 20.86
CA TRP A 1256 -26.72 9.17 21.88
C TRP A 1256 -26.21 9.66 23.22
N ARG A 1257 -25.28 10.62 23.21
CA ARG A 1257 -24.67 11.27 24.38
C ARG A 1257 -24.13 10.25 25.39
N LEU A 1258 -23.25 9.37 24.90
CA LEU A 1258 -22.60 8.29 25.67
C LEU A 1258 -21.51 8.79 26.61
#